data_AF-A0A0V1HYT9-F1
#
_entry.id   AF-A0A0V1HYT9-F1
#
_cell.length_a   1.000
_cell.length_b   1.000
_cell.length_c   1.000
_cell.angle_alpha   90.00
_cell.angle_beta   90.00
_cell.angle_gamma   90.00
#
_symmetry.space_group_name_H-M   'P 1'
#
loop_
_entity.id
_entity.type
_entity.pdbx_description
1 polymer ?
#
loop_
_entity_poly.entity_id
_entity_poly.type
_entity_poly.pdbx_seq_one_letter_code
_entity_poly.pdbx_strand_id
1 'polypeptide(L)'
;LGQLIFKEADYARQLKADCIQHNVTVRWSISPRRRRVAYFEFNKIWDTDVKLLPGDELILNSNFNENDWKASGRVIQVPENFGEEVGIELMKARDAPPPEVTDGYTVSFGWRSIQSDRMFTALKNLGVESCVSSAIYCKILGHDYEEPPLNISCPTDYLVPGLDELNHSQIMAVREVLTRSISLIQGPPGTGKTVTSASIVYHLAKAGGTPILVCAPSNVAVDHLAEKINRTGLKVIRMCAKSREAVDSPVNFLALHNQVRNLEGQEELRKLWQLKENIGKLSTEDEKRFRLLRGKCERDLLKDADVICCTCVAAGESKLKDIKFRTVLIDESAQATEPECLIPIVTGARQVILVGDHCQLGPVVMCKEAAVCGLNQSLFERLLILGNRPIRLQVQYRMHPLLSLLPSNLFYEGTLQNGVTEQERTLEGVDFRWPNPTVPMFFWCTANQEEISSSGTSFLNRAEASYIEKVATKFLRSGIRADQIGIITPYEGQRAYIVQHMLLSGPLNSQLYEEIEVANVDAFQGREKDFILLSCVRSNKHSEIGFLNDPRRLNVALTRARYGLIIVGNPKVLSRQPMWHSLLKFCKENHCLFDGPLNALREYKGDFNNRKSKLPVSKTITIKDMLVNNYNPNRNEQPDSPQVSSSCSDELSLMSMGYSEAMLSLLKTFDPLFQRSMSTLPTTSEGDAKEGGEVRDCQMPKIQPVSGCRLLSPDRTSTSSGQLISFQSQSDFNQEVEIDESLRIQFESMVLLEDFDDSPNEAASSSDRIDDGSSSGFHPASQQ
;
A
#
# COMPACT_ATOMS: atom_id res chain seq x y z
N LEU A 1 3.59 14.61 -18.39
CA LEU A 1 2.59 14.80 -17.31
C LEU A 1 1.36 15.61 -17.73
N GLY A 2 1.43 16.94 -17.97
CA GLY A 2 0.23 17.78 -18.19
C GLY A 2 -0.81 17.25 -19.20
N GLN A 3 -0.37 16.88 -20.41
CA GLN A 3 -1.26 16.29 -21.43
C GLN A 3 -1.89 14.94 -21.00
N LEU A 4 -1.23 14.19 -20.12
CA LEU A 4 -1.75 12.90 -19.61
C LEU A 4 -2.87 13.13 -18.60
N ILE A 5 -2.75 14.15 -17.74
CA ILE A 5 -3.83 14.58 -16.85
C ILE A 5 -5.04 15.03 -17.68
N PHE A 6 -4.82 15.73 -18.79
CA PHE A 6 -5.91 16.11 -19.70
C PHE A 6 -6.60 14.88 -20.30
N LYS A 7 -5.84 13.91 -20.84
CA LYS A 7 -6.40 12.66 -21.40
C LYS A 7 -7.18 11.86 -20.35
N GLU A 8 -6.64 11.69 -19.14
CA GLU A 8 -7.32 10.98 -18.05
C GLU A 8 -8.59 11.71 -17.61
N ALA A 9 -8.54 13.04 -17.46
CA ALA A 9 -9.69 13.85 -17.06
C ALA A 9 -10.80 13.85 -18.11
N ASP A 10 -10.47 13.94 -19.40
CA ASP A 10 -11.49 13.91 -20.45
C ASP A 10 -12.04 12.49 -20.68
N TYR A 11 -11.22 11.45 -20.56
CA TYR A 11 -11.71 10.06 -20.60
C TYR A 11 -12.63 9.73 -19.43
N ALA A 12 -12.26 10.10 -18.20
CA ALA A 12 -13.12 9.94 -17.02
C ALA A 12 -14.40 10.81 -17.09
N ARG A 13 -14.36 11.92 -17.81
CA ARG A 13 -15.54 12.75 -18.13
C ARG A 13 -16.44 12.10 -19.17
N GLN A 14 -15.88 11.49 -20.22
CA GLN A 14 -16.61 10.75 -21.23
C GLN A 14 -17.33 9.55 -20.59
N LEU A 15 -16.63 8.70 -19.83
CA LEU A 15 -17.23 7.59 -19.08
C LEU A 15 -18.41 8.04 -18.19
N LYS A 16 -18.29 9.18 -17.51
CA LYS A 16 -19.38 9.76 -16.69
C LYS A 16 -20.50 10.40 -17.51
N ALA A 17 -20.24 10.81 -18.75
CA ALA A 17 -21.24 11.33 -19.69
C ALA A 17 -21.99 10.19 -20.40
N ASP A 18 -21.39 9.01 -20.57
CA ASP A 18 -22.05 7.81 -21.10
C ASP A 18 -22.99 7.17 -20.06
N CYS A 19 -22.74 7.41 -18.76
CA CYS A 19 -23.58 6.98 -17.63
C CYS A 19 -24.86 7.81 -17.48
N ILE A 20 -25.72 7.81 -18.51
CA ILE A 20 -27.06 8.43 -18.49
C ILE A 20 -28.13 7.34 -18.37
N GLN A 21 -29.11 7.55 -17.49
CA GLN A 21 -30.33 6.73 -17.42
C GLN A 21 -31.55 7.62 -17.65
N HIS A 22 -32.34 7.25 -18.67
CA HIS A 22 -33.62 7.88 -19.00
C HIS A 22 -34.79 7.14 -18.34
N ASN A 23 -35.97 7.76 -18.35
CA ASN A 23 -37.23 7.22 -17.81
C ASN A 23 -37.09 6.70 -16.36
N VAL A 24 -36.40 7.48 -15.53
CA VAL A 24 -36.21 7.20 -14.12
C VAL A 24 -37.47 7.61 -13.34
N THR A 25 -38.00 6.70 -12.53
CA THR A 25 -39.04 7.00 -11.52
C THR A 25 -38.36 7.54 -10.25
N VAL A 26 -38.85 8.67 -9.74
CA VAL A 26 -38.30 9.40 -8.60
C VAL A 26 -39.32 9.48 -7.47
N ARG A 27 -38.94 8.97 -6.31
CA ARG A 27 -39.69 9.08 -5.06
C ARG A 27 -39.18 10.28 -4.25
N TRP A 28 -40.02 11.30 -4.10
CA TRP A 28 -39.67 12.54 -3.39
C TRP A 28 -39.79 12.40 -1.86
N SER A 29 -38.89 13.09 -1.15
CA SER A 29 -38.90 13.20 0.32
C SER A 29 -38.27 14.51 0.78
N ILE A 30 -38.24 14.76 2.10
CA ILE A 30 -37.66 15.93 2.73
C ILE A 30 -36.66 15.48 3.80
N SER A 31 -35.39 15.90 3.68
CA SER A 31 -34.36 15.58 4.68
C SER A 31 -34.63 16.30 6.01
N PRO A 32 -34.07 15.83 7.15
CA PRO A 32 -34.15 16.54 8.44
C PRO A 32 -33.68 18.00 8.38
N ARG A 33 -32.86 18.36 7.38
CA ARG A 33 -32.38 19.73 7.10
C ARG A 33 -33.36 20.57 6.27
N ARG A 34 -34.62 20.11 6.12
CA ARG A 34 -35.70 20.73 5.32
C ARG A 34 -35.31 20.98 3.85
N ARG A 35 -34.58 20.04 3.25
CA ARG A 35 -34.21 20.05 1.82
C ARG A 35 -34.92 18.92 1.10
N ARG A 36 -35.24 19.11 -0.18
CA ARG A 36 -35.80 18.03 -1.02
C ARG A 36 -34.75 16.95 -1.25
N VAL A 37 -35.19 15.70 -1.09
CA VAL A 37 -34.44 14.49 -1.43
C VAL A 37 -35.19 13.78 -2.55
N ALA A 38 -34.47 13.28 -3.53
CA ALA A 38 -34.97 12.37 -4.56
C ALA A 38 -34.36 10.98 -4.32
N TYR A 39 -35.19 9.95 -4.31
CA TYR A 39 -34.80 8.55 -4.30
C TYR A 39 -35.17 7.90 -5.64
N PHE A 40 -34.30 7.08 -6.22
CA PHE A 40 -34.54 6.42 -7.51
C PHE A 40 -33.58 5.24 -7.77
N GLU A 41 -33.99 4.24 -8.54
CA GLU A 41 -33.08 3.20 -9.06
C GLU A 41 -32.16 3.77 -10.15
N PHE A 42 -30.84 3.60 -10.01
CA PHE A 42 -29.84 4.02 -11.01
C PHE A 42 -28.98 2.84 -11.46
N ASN A 43 -29.65 1.89 -12.13
CA ASN A 43 -29.07 0.61 -12.53
C ASN A 43 -27.86 0.74 -13.48
N LYS A 44 -27.69 1.88 -14.17
CA LYS A 44 -26.51 2.16 -15.03
C LYS A 44 -25.15 2.19 -14.32
N ILE A 45 -25.12 2.29 -12.98
CA ILE A 45 -23.86 2.15 -12.21
C ILE A 45 -23.26 0.75 -12.41
N TRP A 46 -24.08 -0.29 -12.42
CA TRP A 46 -23.63 -1.69 -12.43
C TRP A 46 -23.07 -2.16 -13.79
N ASP A 47 -23.35 -1.42 -14.86
CA ASP A 47 -22.84 -1.68 -16.21
C ASP A 47 -21.39 -1.21 -16.41
N THR A 48 -20.88 -0.32 -15.55
CA THR A 48 -19.65 0.46 -15.80
C THR A 48 -18.67 0.44 -14.63
N ASP A 49 -17.40 0.77 -14.88
CA ASP A 49 -16.38 0.92 -13.84
C ASP A 49 -16.60 2.19 -12.95
N VAL A 50 -17.67 2.96 -13.16
CA VAL A 50 -17.93 4.24 -12.49
C VAL A 50 -18.63 4.03 -11.15
N LYS A 51 -17.84 3.76 -10.10
CA LYS A 51 -18.36 3.64 -8.73
C LYS A 51 -18.92 4.98 -8.23
N LEU A 52 -20.18 4.99 -7.80
CA LEU A 52 -20.84 6.12 -7.12
C LEU A 52 -20.36 6.22 -5.67
N LEU A 53 -20.02 7.43 -5.20
CA LEU A 53 -19.56 7.65 -3.82
C LEU A 53 -20.47 8.63 -3.04
N PRO A 54 -20.60 8.48 -1.70
CA PRO A 54 -21.31 9.45 -0.87
C PRO A 54 -20.71 10.85 -1.01
N GLY A 55 -21.56 11.83 -1.31
CA GLY A 55 -21.18 13.22 -1.57
C GLY A 55 -20.81 13.56 -3.02
N ASP A 56 -20.86 12.60 -3.96
CA ASP A 56 -20.79 12.89 -5.41
C ASP A 56 -21.96 13.77 -5.87
N GLU A 57 -21.79 14.44 -7.02
CA GLU A 57 -22.84 15.24 -7.65
C GLU A 57 -23.54 14.41 -8.74
N LEU A 58 -24.85 14.20 -8.60
CA LEU A 58 -25.72 13.73 -9.68
C LEU A 58 -26.60 14.87 -10.17
N ILE A 59 -26.91 14.84 -11.45
CA ILE A 59 -27.75 15.81 -12.16
C ILE A 59 -29.07 15.11 -12.47
N LEU A 60 -30.15 15.65 -11.93
CA LEU A 60 -31.51 15.21 -12.21
C LEU A 60 -32.13 16.23 -13.19
N ASN A 61 -32.56 15.73 -14.35
CA ASN A 61 -33.24 16.52 -15.39
C ASN A 61 -34.67 15.98 -15.54
N SER A 62 -35.62 16.85 -15.88
CA SER A 62 -37.01 16.48 -16.21
C SER A 62 -37.55 17.48 -17.22
N ASN A 63 -38.26 17.02 -18.24
CA ASN A 63 -39.05 17.88 -19.11
C ASN A 63 -40.50 17.78 -18.64
N PHE A 64 -40.92 18.76 -17.82
CA PHE A 64 -42.24 18.80 -17.21
C PHE A 64 -42.92 20.12 -17.57
N ASN A 65 -44.16 20.06 -18.07
CA ASN A 65 -44.89 21.22 -18.60
C ASN A 65 -44.06 22.04 -19.62
N GLU A 66 -43.43 21.36 -20.58
CA GLU A 66 -42.59 21.94 -21.66
C GLU A 66 -41.37 22.77 -21.17
N ASN A 67 -41.05 22.71 -19.88
CA ASN A 67 -39.90 23.38 -19.28
C ASN A 67 -38.83 22.35 -18.91
N ASP A 68 -37.62 22.51 -19.45
CA ASP A 68 -36.44 21.72 -19.07
C ASP A 68 -35.98 22.09 -17.66
N TRP A 69 -36.46 21.34 -16.67
CA TRP A 69 -35.98 21.47 -15.29
C TRP A 69 -34.68 20.68 -15.10
N LYS A 70 -33.74 21.31 -14.39
CA LYS A 70 -32.42 20.75 -14.10
C LYS A 70 -31.92 21.18 -12.73
N ALA A 71 -31.71 20.22 -11.83
CA ALA A 71 -31.03 20.47 -10.56
C ALA A 71 -29.94 19.43 -10.31
N SER A 72 -28.89 19.84 -9.60
CA SER A 72 -27.91 18.92 -9.08
C SER A 72 -28.14 18.63 -7.59
N GLY A 73 -28.06 17.34 -7.26
CA GLY A 73 -28.10 16.82 -5.91
C GLY A 73 -26.77 16.22 -5.50
N ARG A 74 -26.57 16.09 -4.20
CA ARG A 74 -25.47 15.30 -3.64
C ARG A 74 -25.97 13.94 -3.23
N VAL A 75 -25.24 12.89 -3.60
CA VAL A 75 -25.48 11.54 -3.10
C VAL A 75 -25.39 11.52 -1.58
N ILE A 76 -26.47 11.09 -0.92
CA ILE A 76 -26.54 10.85 0.52
C ILE A 76 -26.69 9.35 0.85
N GLN A 77 -27.22 8.57 -0.10
CA GLN A 77 -27.33 7.11 -0.03
C GLN A 77 -26.85 6.52 -1.35
N VAL A 78 -25.93 5.57 -1.27
CA VAL A 78 -25.42 4.76 -2.39
C VAL A 78 -26.05 3.38 -2.28
N PRO A 79 -26.47 2.74 -3.39
CA PRO A 79 -26.96 1.37 -3.36
C PRO A 79 -25.81 0.39 -3.15
N GLU A 80 -25.99 -0.56 -2.24
CA GLU A 80 -25.03 -1.64 -1.97
C GLU A 80 -25.32 -2.86 -2.87
N ASN A 81 -26.59 -3.04 -3.27
CA ASN A 81 -27.06 -4.08 -4.17
C ASN A 81 -27.83 -3.55 -5.40
N PHE A 82 -28.00 -4.40 -6.41
CA PHE A 82 -28.77 -4.08 -7.62
C PHE A 82 -30.26 -3.93 -7.30
N GLY A 83 -30.91 -2.89 -7.83
CA GLY A 83 -32.32 -2.56 -7.57
C GLY A 83 -32.58 -1.73 -6.30
N GLU A 84 -31.55 -1.29 -5.57
CA GLU A 84 -31.70 -0.35 -4.45
C GLU A 84 -31.77 1.11 -4.91
N GLU A 85 -32.51 1.94 -4.16
CA GLU A 85 -32.66 3.37 -4.44
C GLU A 85 -31.38 4.16 -4.09
N VAL A 86 -30.87 4.94 -5.05
CA VAL A 86 -29.94 6.03 -4.83
C VAL A 86 -30.68 7.21 -4.21
N GLY A 87 -30.20 7.75 -3.09
CA GLY A 87 -30.74 8.96 -2.48
C GLY A 87 -29.87 10.18 -2.75
N ILE A 88 -30.44 11.27 -3.28
CA ILE A 88 -29.74 12.55 -3.49
C ILE A 88 -30.44 13.73 -2.79
N GLU A 89 -29.69 14.55 -2.04
CA GLU A 89 -30.17 15.83 -1.48
C GLU A 89 -29.91 16.98 -2.46
N LEU A 90 -30.96 17.67 -2.93
CA LEU A 90 -30.83 18.75 -3.93
C LEU A 90 -30.09 19.97 -3.35
N MET A 91 -29.04 20.42 -4.04
CA MET A 91 -28.26 21.60 -3.62
C MET A 91 -29.00 22.93 -3.88
N LYS A 92 -29.94 22.95 -4.82
CA LYS A 92 -30.93 24.01 -5.02
C LYS A 92 -32.30 23.35 -5.13
N ALA A 93 -33.20 23.66 -4.19
CA ALA A 93 -34.57 23.14 -4.16
C ALA A 93 -35.61 24.19 -4.60
N ARG A 94 -35.19 25.18 -5.41
CA ARG A 94 -36.13 26.07 -6.11
C ARG A 94 -36.62 25.37 -7.37
N ASP A 95 -37.87 25.63 -7.73
CA ASP A 95 -38.46 25.32 -9.04
C ASP A 95 -38.48 23.81 -9.40
N ALA A 96 -38.27 22.94 -8.42
CA ALA A 96 -38.33 21.48 -8.56
C ALA A 96 -39.79 20.99 -8.73
N PRO A 97 -40.07 20.03 -9.63
CA PRO A 97 -41.43 19.57 -9.97
C PRO A 97 -42.31 19.20 -8.75
N PRO A 98 -43.64 19.22 -8.86
CA PRO A 98 -44.53 18.76 -7.78
C PRO A 98 -44.15 17.35 -7.30
N PRO A 99 -44.28 17.02 -6.00
CA PRO A 99 -44.03 15.66 -5.49
C PRO A 99 -44.87 14.57 -6.17
N GLU A 100 -46.02 14.94 -6.74
CA GLU A 100 -46.87 14.06 -7.56
C GLU A 100 -46.21 13.63 -8.89
N VAL A 101 -45.18 14.34 -9.36
CA VAL A 101 -44.45 13.99 -10.59
C VAL A 101 -43.37 12.97 -10.25
N THR A 102 -43.70 11.69 -10.46
CA THR A 102 -42.80 10.56 -10.22
C THR A 102 -41.95 10.20 -11.44
N ASP A 103 -42.47 10.32 -12.66
CA ASP A 103 -41.87 9.68 -13.83
C ASP A 103 -41.31 10.67 -14.87
N GLY A 104 -40.56 10.14 -15.84
CA GLY A 104 -39.98 10.93 -16.94
C GLY A 104 -38.68 11.67 -16.61
N TYR A 105 -38.01 11.32 -15.50
CA TYR A 105 -36.71 11.92 -15.17
C TYR A 105 -35.56 11.30 -15.97
N THR A 106 -34.48 12.05 -16.14
CA THR A 106 -33.20 11.59 -16.66
C THR A 106 -32.09 11.92 -15.67
N VAL A 107 -31.36 10.90 -15.22
CA VAL A 107 -30.21 11.01 -14.30
C VAL A 107 -28.91 10.95 -15.09
N SER A 108 -27.96 11.82 -14.74
CA SER A 108 -26.58 11.77 -15.24
C SER A 108 -25.57 12.23 -14.19
N PHE A 109 -24.29 11.88 -14.36
CA PHE A 109 -23.24 12.29 -13.42
C PHE A 109 -22.85 13.77 -13.60
N GLY A 110 -22.65 14.48 -12.48
CA GLY A 110 -22.01 15.78 -12.44
C GLY A 110 -20.50 15.67 -12.54
N TRP A 111 -19.90 16.09 -13.66
CA TRP A 111 -18.45 16.18 -13.79
C TRP A 111 -17.88 17.33 -12.93
N ARG A 112 -16.77 17.05 -12.22
CA ARG A 112 -15.99 18.05 -11.48
C ARG A 112 -14.49 17.81 -11.69
N SER A 113 -13.84 18.75 -12.36
CA SER A 113 -12.39 18.75 -12.63
C SER A 113 -11.49 18.99 -11.41
N ILE A 114 -12.02 19.05 -10.18
CA ILE A 114 -11.28 19.48 -8.97
C ILE A 114 -9.98 18.67 -8.75
N GLN A 115 -9.97 17.38 -9.08
CA GLN A 115 -8.77 16.54 -9.01
C GLN A 115 -7.72 16.99 -10.05
N SER A 116 -8.09 17.00 -11.34
CA SER A 116 -7.20 17.41 -12.43
C SER A 116 -6.73 18.85 -12.28
N ASP A 117 -7.59 19.77 -11.86
CA ASP A 117 -7.28 21.20 -11.69
C ASP A 117 -6.22 21.42 -10.61
N ARG A 118 -6.26 20.62 -9.54
CA ARG A 118 -5.23 20.64 -8.48
C ARG A 118 -3.92 20.02 -8.96
N MET A 119 -3.96 18.93 -9.72
CA MET A 119 -2.76 18.35 -10.35
C MET A 119 -2.11 19.33 -11.35
N PHE A 120 -2.89 20.01 -12.19
CA PHE A 120 -2.41 21.07 -13.09
C PHE A 120 -1.83 22.26 -12.33
N THR A 121 -2.50 22.68 -11.25
CA THR A 121 -1.99 23.76 -10.39
C THR A 121 -0.68 23.34 -9.71
N ALA A 122 -0.55 22.09 -9.29
CA ALA A 122 0.70 21.57 -8.71
C ALA A 122 1.84 21.54 -9.73
N LEU A 123 1.63 21.02 -10.94
CA LEU A 123 2.63 21.08 -12.01
C LEU A 123 3.05 22.52 -12.33
N LYS A 124 2.10 23.46 -12.37
CA LYS A 124 2.40 24.88 -12.59
C LYS A 124 3.20 25.50 -11.44
N ASN A 125 2.87 25.16 -10.20
CA ASN A 125 3.57 25.67 -9.01
C ASN A 125 4.98 25.10 -8.89
N LEU A 126 5.22 23.83 -9.29
CA LEU A 126 6.55 23.22 -9.28
C LEU A 126 7.54 23.99 -10.16
N GLY A 127 7.08 24.58 -11.27
CA GLY A 127 7.86 25.48 -12.12
C GLY A 127 8.06 26.90 -11.59
N VAL A 128 7.66 27.19 -10.34
CA VAL A 128 7.87 28.50 -9.69
C VAL A 128 9.03 28.38 -8.70
N GLU A 129 10.08 29.16 -8.91
CA GLU A 129 11.21 29.25 -8.00
C GLU A 129 10.76 29.54 -6.55
N SER A 130 11.44 28.92 -5.59
CA SER A 130 11.13 28.89 -4.14
C SER A 130 9.95 28.02 -3.67
N CYS A 131 9.16 27.40 -4.57
CA CYS A 131 8.02 26.54 -4.21
C CYS A 131 8.41 25.32 -3.35
N VAL A 132 9.58 24.73 -3.60
CA VAL A 132 10.19 23.61 -2.85
C VAL A 132 11.66 23.95 -2.50
N SER A 133 12.40 23.05 -1.83
CA SER A 133 13.86 23.16 -1.76
C SER A 133 14.51 22.84 -3.11
N SER A 134 15.68 23.43 -3.39
CA SER A 134 16.46 23.12 -4.58
C SER A 134 16.83 21.63 -4.66
N ALA A 135 17.12 21.00 -3.52
CA ALA A 135 17.38 19.56 -3.42
C ALA A 135 16.18 18.72 -3.89
N ILE A 136 14.97 19.02 -3.39
CA ILE A 136 13.73 18.35 -3.80
C ILE A 136 13.43 18.61 -5.27
N TYR A 137 13.63 19.84 -5.76
CA TYR A 137 13.45 20.20 -7.18
C TYR A 137 14.37 19.38 -8.09
N CYS A 138 15.68 19.39 -7.83
CA CYS A 138 16.67 18.64 -8.59
C CYS A 138 16.37 17.14 -8.62
N LYS A 139 16.09 16.51 -7.47
CA LYS A 139 15.77 15.08 -7.42
C LYS A 139 14.43 14.71 -8.06
N ILE A 140 13.40 15.55 -7.96
CA ILE A 140 12.14 15.32 -8.69
C ILE A 140 12.39 15.37 -10.21
N LEU A 141 13.25 16.27 -10.70
CA LEU A 141 13.65 16.31 -12.11
C LEU A 141 14.64 15.20 -12.52
N GLY A 142 15.24 14.48 -11.56
CA GLY A 142 16.27 13.47 -11.83
C GLY A 142 17.65 14.04 -12.16
N HIS A 143 17.96 15.24 -11.67
CA HIS A 143 19.31 15.81 -11.73
C HIS A 143 20.18 15.24 -10.61
N ASP A 144 21.44 14.93 -10.91
CA ASP A 144 22.44 14.59 -9.88
C ASP A 144 22.67 15.78 -8.95
N TYR A 145 22.40 15.58 -7.66
CA TYR A 145 22.53 16.61 -6.63
C TYR A 145 22.86 15.96 -5.28
N GLU A 146 24.07 16.22 -4.78
CA GLU A 146 24.46 15.84 -3.42
C GLU A 146 23.72 16.70 -2.40
N GLU A 147 22.92 16.06 -1.54
CA GLU A 147 22.18 16.78 -0.50
C GLU A 147 23.08 17.13 0.68
N PRO A 148 23.17 18.41 1.10
CA PRO A 148 23.68 18.72 2.43
C PRO A 148 22.72 18.12 3.47
N PRO A 149 23.24 17.43 4.50
CA PRO A 149 22.39 16.76 5.49
C PRO A 149 21.55 17.76 6.28
N LEU A 150 20.32 17.38 6.61
CA LEU A 150 19.46 18.16 7.48
C LEU A 150 20.02 18.12 8.91
N ASN A 151 20.37 19.29 9.44
CA ASN A 151 20.81 19.44 10.83
C ASN A 151 19.59 19.40 11.78
N ILE A 152 19.01 18.20 11.93
CA ILE A 152 18.00 17.87 12.93
C ILE A 152 18.68 16.91 13.92
N SER A 153 18.69 17.28 15.20
CA SER A 153 19.21 16.41 16.25
C SER A 153 18.41 15.11 16.30
N CYS A 154 19.06 13.97 16.09
CA CYS A 154 18.45 12.67 16.35
C CYS A 154 18.03 12.57 17.83
N PRO A 155 16.86 11.97 18.13
CA PRO A 155 16.42 11.81 19.51
C PRO A 155 17.32 10.79 20.25
N THR A 156 17.46 10.96 21.55
CA THR A 156 18.19 10.01 22.42
C THR A 156 17.39 8.73 22.70
N ASP A 157 16.09 8.75 22.44
CA ASP A 157 15.13 7.67 22.64
C ASP A 157 14.11 7.66 21.48
N TYR A 158 13.78 6.47 20.99
CA TYR A 158 12.84 6.24 19.89
C TYR A 158 11.47 5.74 20.37
N LEU A 159 11.27 5.61 21.69
CA LEU A 159 9.95 5.34 22.27
C LEU A 159 8.98 6.50 22.00
N VAL A 160 7.79 6.14 21.52
CA VAL A 160 6.71 7.10 21.22
C VAL A 160 5.47 6.72 22.04
N PRO A 161 4.91 7.64 22.86
CA PRO A 161 3.71 7.36 23.64
C PRO A 161 2.55 6.85 22.78
N GLY A 162 1.83 5.84 23.25
CA GLY A 162 0.63 5.32 22.58
C GLY A 162 0.88 4.55 21.26
N LEU A 163 2.13 4.26 20.91
CA LEU A 163 2.52 3.40 19.81
C LEU A 163 3.30 2.17 20.29
N ASP A 164 3.39 1.19 19.40
CA ASP A 164 4.14 -0.06 19.56
C ASP A 164 5.66 0.21 19.50
N GLU A 165 6.49 -0.57 20.20
CA GLU A 165 7.95 -0.40 20.18
C GLU A 165 8.53 -0.66 18.78
N LEU A 166 9.48 0.19 18.35
CA LEU A 166 10.06 0.12 17.01
C LEU A 166 11.20 -0.90 16.93
N ASN A 167 11.16 -1.79 15.94
CA ASN A 167 12.30 -2.68 15.67
C ASN A 167 13.48 -1.95 15.00
N HIS A 168 14.64 -2.62 14.93
CA HIS A 168 15.86 -2.06 14.35
C HIS A 168 15.68 -1.44 12.95
N SER A 169 14.94 -2.10 12.04
CA SER A 169 14.71 -1.58 10.67
C SER A 169 13.83 -0.32 10.67
N GLN A 170 12.90 -0.20 11.63
CA GLN A 170 12.04 0.97 11.81
C GLN A 170 12.79 2.13 12.49
N ILE A 171 13.62 1.86 13.51
CA ILE A 171 14.51 2.85 14.14
C ILE A 171 15.50 3.42 13.11
N MET A 172 16.11 2.56 12.28
CA MET A 172 16.98 2.97 11.18
C MET A 172 16.24 3.86 10.17
N ALA A 173 14.98 3.55 9.86
CA ALA A 173 14.15 4.39 9.01
C ALA A 173 13.89 5.78 9.64
N VAL A 174 13.55 5.87 10.93
CA VAL A 174 13.41 7.17 11.62
C VAL A 174 14.72 7.96 11.53
N ARG A 175 15.87 7.34 11.85
CA ARG A 175 17.17 8.00 11.90
C ARG A 175 17.62 8.54 10.54
N GLU A 176 17.47 7.77 9.47
CA GLU A 176 17.82 8.22 8.12
C GLU A 176 16.85 9.28 7.58
N VAL A 177 15.56 9.17 7.88
CA VAL A 177 14.54 10.16 7.46
C VAL A 177 14.78 11.54 8.07
N LEU A 178 15.18 11.62 9.34
CA LEU A 178 15.46 12.88 10.02
C LEU A 178 16.62 13.67 9.38
N THR A 179 17.52 13.01 8.64
CA THR A 179 18.77 13.62 8.12
C THR A 179 18.75 13.93 6.61
N ARG A 180 17.74 13.50 5.85
CA ARG A 180 17.66 13.67 4.38
C ARG A 180 16.54 14.62 3.94
N SER A 181 16.74 15.32 2.81
CA SER A 181 15.72 16.22 2.23
C SER A 181 14.62 15.47 1.49
N ILE A 182 14.92 14.32 0.89
CA ILE A 182 13.90 13.35 0.46
C ILE A 182 14.26 11.94 0.91
N SER A 183 13.26 11.19 1.39
CA SER A 183 13.40 9.80 1.80
C SER A 183 12.29 8.94 1.20
N LEU A 184 12.66 7.75 0.72
CA LEU A 184 11.73 6.69 0.33
C LEU A 184 11.76 5.61 1.41
N ILE A 185 10.60 5.19 1.90
CA ILE A 185 10.45 4.02 2.78
C ILE A 185 9.64 2.95 2.06
N GLN A 186 10.26 1.81 1.76
CA GLN A 186 9.55 0.62 1.28
C GLN A 186 9.08 -0.19 2.50
N GLY A 187 7.78 -0.40 2.62
CA GLY A 187 7.23 -1.27 3.66
C GLY A 187 6.35 -2.38 3.09
N PRO A 188 6.89 -3.60 2.99
CA PRO A 188 6.13 -4.81 2.67
C PRO A 188 4.91 -5.02 3.62
N PRO A 189 3.94 -5.87 3.24
CA PRO A 189 2.77 -6.19 4.06
C PRO A 189 3.14 -6.58 5.50
N GLY A 190 2.41 -6.04 6.48
CA GLY A 190 2.61 -6.34 7.90
C GLY A 190 3.84 -5.70 8.57
N THR A 191 4.68 -4.92 7.85
CA THR A 191 5.95 -4.37 8.41
C THR A 191 5.83 -3.11 9.27
N GLY A 192 4.61 -2.70 9.63
CA GLY A 192 4.38 -1.54 10.49
C GLY A 192 4.61 -0.17 9.82
N LYS A 193 4.42 -0.05 8.49
CA LYS A 193 4.51 1.24 7.74
C LYS A 193 3.91 2.41 8.52
N THR A 194 2.62 2.33 8.81
CA THR A 194 1.84 3.42 9.43
C THR A 194 2.24 3.69 10.89
N VAL A 195 2.84 2.72 11.60
CA VAL A 195 3.47 2.96 12.92
C VAL A 195 4.75 3.76 12.73
N THR A 196 5.61 3.35 11.81
CA THR A 196 6.86 4.04 11.45
C THR A 196 6.58 5.47 10.98
N SER A 197 5.57 5.65 10.10
CA SER A 197 5.07 6.97 9.65
C SER A 197 4.63 7.85 10.83
N ALA A 198 3.88 7.29 11.79
CA ALA A 198 3.42 8.04 12.97
C ALA A 198 4.58 8.42 13.90
N SER A 199 5.55 7.53 14.14
CA SER A 199 6.75 7.83 14.94
C SER A 199 7.66 8.87 14.27
N ILE A 200 7.84 8.80 12.94
CA ILE A 200 8.53 9.83 12.16
C ILE A 200 7.87 11.20 12.35
N VAL A 201 6.54 11.28 12.19
CA VAL A 201 5.77 12.51 12.41
C VAL A 201 5.90 12.98 13.86
N TYR A 202 5.92 12.08 14.85
CA TYR A 202 6.12 12.43 16.26
C TYR A 202 7.47 13.10 16.52
N HIS A 203 8.59 12.48 16.14
CA HIS A 203 9.91 13.06 16.38
C HIS A 203 10.11 14.38 15.61
N LEU A 204 9.58 14.49 14.38
CA LEU A 204 9.59 15.73 13.62
C LEU A 204 8.75 16.84 14.28
N ALA A 205 7.58 16.52 14.84
CA ALA A 205 6.75 17.49 15.54
C ALA A 205 7.41 17.96 16.84
N LYS A 206 8.07 17.06 17.58
CA LYS A 206 8.85 17.38 18.79
C LYS A 206 10.12 18.20 18.50
N ALA A 207 10.70 18.10 17.31
CA ALA A 207 11.78 18.99 16.86
C ALA A 207 11.29 20.44 16.60
N GLY A 208 9.97 20.64 16.44
CA GLY A 208 9.33 21.94 16.31
C GLY A 208 9.41 22.57 14.91
N GLY A 209 8.55 23.57 14.67
CA GLY A 209 8.52 24.32 13.41
C GLY A 209 7.10 24.66 12.96
N THR A 210 6.84 24.53 11.66
CA THR A 210 5.50 24.60 11.06
C THR A 210 4.73 23.30 11.30
N PRO A 211 3.38 23.31 11.27
CA PRO A 211 2.60 22.07 11.24
C PRO A 211 3.09 21.10 10.16
N ILE A 212 3.03 19.80 10.43
CA ILE A 212 3.43 18.76 9.47
C ILE A 212 2.25 18.39 8.58
N LEU A 213 2.47 18.32 7.27
CA LEU A 213 1.47 17.82 6.33
C LEU A 213 1.60 16.30 6.22
N VAL A 214 0.51 15.59 6.50
CA VAL A 214 0.43 14.13 6.38
C VAL A 214 -0.65 13.77 5.37
N CYS A 215 -0.24 13.06 4.32
CA CYS A 215 -1.10 12.70 3.21
C CYS A 215 -1.10 11.21 2.88
N ALA A 216 -2.15 10.79 2.18
CA ALA A 216 -2.24 9.53 1.45
C ALA A 216 -3.29 9.70 0.33
N PRO A 217 -3.30 8.89 -0.74
CA PRO A 217 -4.33 8.99 -1.78
C PRO A 217 -5.72 8.60 -1.27
N SER A 218 -5.83 7.49 -0.52
CA SER A 218 -7.12 7.00 -0.01
C SER A 218 -7.51 7.63 1.33
N ASN A 219 -8.81 7.88 1.53
CA ASN A 219 -9.30 8.42 2.82
C ASN A 219 -9.07 7.45 3.98
N VAL A 220 -9.12 6.13 3.73
CA VAL A 220 -8.91 5.10 4.76
C VAL A 220 -7.48 5.12 5.29
N ALA A 221 -6.48 5.27 4.40
CA ALA A 221 -5.08 5.39 4.82
C ALA A 221 -4.84 6.68 5.63
N VAL A 222 -5.43 7.82 5.23
CA VAL A 222 -5.37 9.07 6.01
C VAL A 222 -6.01 8.89 7.38
N ASP A 223 -7.16 8.21 7.47
CA ASP A 223 -7.90 8.02 8.72
C ASP A 223 -7.13 7.12 9.69
N HIS A 224 -6.60 5.98 9.22
CA HIS A 224 -5.74 5.08 10.03
C HIS A 224 -4.47 5.77 10.55
N LEU A 225 -3.83 6.59 9.70
CA LEU A 225 -2.61 7.31 10.07
C LEU A 225 -2.90 8.47 11.04
N ALA A 226 -3.98 9.22 10.81
CA ALA A 226 -4.45 10.26 11.74
C ALA A 226 -4.78 9.69 13.13
N GLU A 227 -5.38 8.50 13.18
CA GLU A 227 -5.67 7.82 14.45
C GLU A 227 -4.38 7.45 15.19
N LYS A 228 -3.41 6.78 14.52
CA LYS A 228 -2.12 6.43 15.14
C LYS A 228 -1.32 7.65 15.59
N ILE A 229 -1.31 8.75 14.81
CA ILE A 229 -0.65 9.99 15.23
C ILE A 229 -1.36 10.61 16.44
N ASN A 230 -2.70 10.60 16.50
CA ASN A 230 -3.45 11.13 17.65
C ASN A 230 -3.16 10.37 18.96
N ARG A 231 -2.91 9.05 18.89
CA ARG A 231 -2.50 8.25 20.07
C ARG A 231 -1.21 8.75 20.73
N THR A 232 -0.37 9.50 20.00
CA THR A 232 0.88 10.11 20.51
C THR A 232 0.68 11.40 21.34
N GLY A 233 -0.57 11.88 21.46
CA GLY A 233 -0.90 13.10 22.18
C GLY A 233 -0.58 14.40 21.43
N LEU A 234 -0.27 14.32 20.13
CA LEU A 234 -0.16 15.48 19.25
C LEU A 234 -1.54 16.05 18.87
N LYS A 235 -1.59 17.36 18.63
CA LYS A 235 -2.76 18.06 18.09
C LYS A 235 -2.94 17.74 16.60
N VAL A 236 -3.70 16.70 16.31
CA VAL A 236 -4.05 16.29 14.94
C VAL A 236 -5.30 17.00 14.45
N ILE A 237 -5.26 17.52 13.23
CA ILE A 237 -6.44 17.99 12.49
C ILE A 237 -6.63 17.15 11.23
N ARG A 238 -7.78 16.46 11.14
CA ARG A 238 -8.22 15.78 9.94
C ARG A 238 -8.97 16.76 9.03
N MET A 239 -8.40 17.07 7.88
CA MET A 239 -9.00 17.99 6.90
C MET A 239 -9.69 17.18 5.79
N CYS A 240 -11.00 17.35 5.67
CA CYS A 240 -11.87 16.60 4.75
C CYS A 240 -12.45 17.52 3.66
N ALA A 241 -12.69 16.96 2.47
CA ALA A 241 -13.41 17.66 1.40
C ALA A 241 -14.86 17.98 1.81
N LYS A 242 -15.41 19.10 1.32
CA LYS A 242 -16.77 19.58 1.65
C LYS A 242 -17.92 18.66 1.21
N SER A 243 -17.64 17.60 0.44
CA SER A 243 -18.57 16.50 0.14
C SER A 243 -18.68 15.50 1.30
N ARG A 244 -17.62 15.35 2.10
CA ARG A 244 -17.48 14.37 3.20
C ARG A 244 -17.64 14.96 4.60
N GLU A 245 -18.03 16.24 4.77
CA GLU A 245 -18.44 16.84 6.07
C GLU A 245 -19.76 16.23 6.66
N ALA A 246 -20.22 15.10 6.12
CA ALA A 246 -21.42 14.37 6.55
C ALA A 246 -21.29 12.84 6.37
N VAL A 247 -20.06 12.33 6.24
CA VAL A 247 -19.75 10.89 6.15
C VAL A 247 -19.07 10.49 7.44
N ASP A 248 -19.46 9.35 8.02
CA ASP A 248 -18.85 8.87 9.25
C ASP A 248 -17.51 8.14 9.05
N SER A 249 -16.65 8.29 10.05
CA SER A 249 -15.26 7.79 10.10
C SER A 249 -14.83 7.70 11.56
N PRO A 250 -14.00 6.72 11.96
CA PRO A 250 -13.50 6.60 13.33
C PRO A 250 -12.77 7.86 13.83
N VAL A 251 -12.17 8.65 12.94
CA VAL A 251 -11.47 9.90 13.27
C VAL A 251 -12.34 11.17 13.12
N ASN A 252 -13.67 11.06 13.07
CA ASN A 252 -14.54 12.23 12.90
C ASN A 252 -14.42 13.29 14.01
N PHE A 253 -13.97 12.91 15.21
CA PHE A 253 -13.66 13.86 16.29
C PHE A 253 -12.41 14.72 16.00
N LEU A 254 -11.49 14.25 15.16
CA LEU A 254 -10.34 15.01 14.66
C LEU A 254 -10.69 15.92 13.47
N ALA A 255 -11.89 15.77 12.90
CA ALA A 255 -12.24 16.48 11.69
C ALA A 255 -12.40 17.99 11.96
N LEU A 256 -11.74 18.83 11.15
CA LEU A 256 -11.70 20.30 11.33
C LEU A 256 -13.10 20.92 11.54
N HIS A 257 -14.11 20.43 10.82
CA HIS A 257 -15.48 20.94 10.92
C HIS A 257 -16.16 20.61 12.26
N ASN A 258 -15.80 19.49 12.89
CA ASN A 258 -16.29 19.06 14.21
C ASN A 258 -15.50 19.71 15.35
N GLN A 259 -14.17 19.84 15.22
CA GLN A 259 -13.37 20.62 16.17
C GLN A 259 -13.87 22.07 16.25
N VAL A 260 -14.13 22.73 15.12
CA VAL A 260 -14.69 24.10 15.09
C VAL A 260 -16.11 24.17 15.66
N ARG A 261 -16.93 23.10 15.56
CA ARG A 261 -18.26 23.03 16.19
C ARG A 261 -18.14 22.92 17.72
N ASN A 262 -17.11 22.24 18.21
CA ASN A 262 -16.90 21.97 19.63
C ASN A 262 -16.10 23.07 20.35
N LEU A 263 -15.35 23.92 19.63
CA LEU A 263 -14.56 25.03 20.18
C LEU A 263 -15.29 25.81 21.28
N GLU A 264 -14.60 26.03 22.40
CA GLU A 264 -15.08 26.83 23.53
C GLU A 264 -14.78 28.33 23.31
N GLY A 265 -15.38 29.20 24.13
CA GLY A 265 -15.26 30.66 24.03
C GLY A 265 -15.95 31.33 22.82
N GLN A 266 -16.28 30.58 21.76
CA GLN A 266 -16.92 31.12 20.55
C GLN A 266 -18.47 31.09 20.62
N GLU A 267 -19.05 31.72 21.65
CA GLU A 267 -20.51 31.77 21.86
C GLU A 267 -21.29 32.27 20.63
N GLU A 268 -20.79 33.30 19.94
CA GLU A 268 -21.46 33.89 18.78
C GLU A 268 -21.56 32.88 17.62
N LEU A 269 -20.47 32.16 17.34
CA LEU A 269 -20.47 31.11 16.33
C LEU A 269 -21.43 29.98 16.71
N ARG A 270 -21.45 29.55 17.99
CA ARG A 270 -22.39 28.55 18.50
C ARG A 270 -23.85 28.99 18.35
N LYS A 271 -24.20 30.24 18.69
CA LYS A 271 -25.55 30.83 18.53
C LYS A 271 -25.99 30.88 17.06
N LEU A 272 -25.11 31.33 16.16
CA LEU A 272 -25.36 31.32 14.71
C LEU A 272 -25.52 29.88 14.17
N TRP A 273 -24.80 28.91 14.72
CA TRP A 273 -24.90 27.49 14.33
C TRP A 273 -26.23 26.88 14.77
N GLN A 274 -26.67 27.12 16.01
CA GLN A 274 -27.98 26.70 16.52
C GLN A 274 -29.13 27.33 15.70
N LEU A 275 -29.03 28.62 15.37
CA LEU A 275 -30.03 29.31 14.55
C LEU A 275 -30.08 28.74 13.11
N LYS A 276 -28.93 28.35 12.55
CA LYS A 276 -28.82 27.65 11.27
C LYS A 276 -29.42 26.24 11.30
N GLU A 277 -29.27 25.51 12.40
CA GLU A 277 -29.84 24.16 12.58
C GLU A 277 -31.36 24.23 12.80
N ASN A 278 -31.84 25.14 13.65
CA ASN A 278 -33.27 25.28 13.98
C ASN A 278 -34.12 25.84 12.81
N ILE A 279 -33.59 26.82 12.06
CA ILE A 279 -34.32 27.49 10.97
C ILE A 279 -33.98 26.90 9.59
N GLY A 280 -32.84 26.20 9.47
CA GLY A 280 -32.33 25.62 8.22
C GLY A 280 -31.70 26.63 7.24
N LYS A 281 -31.92 27.93 7.46
CA LYS A 281 -31.39 29.06 6.67
C LYS A 281 -31.09 30.23 7.61
N LEU A 282 -29.92 30.85 7.43
CA LEU A 282 -29.56 32.13 8.05
C LEU A 282 -30.00 33.31 7.15
N SER A 283 -30.02 34.53 7.69
CA SER A 283 -30.13 35.74 6.87
C SER A 283 -28.90 35.90 5.97
N THR A 284 -28.98 36.79 4.97
CA THR A 284 -27.84 37.07 4.07
C THR A 284 -26.65 37.72 4.79
N GLU A 285 -26.88 38.36 5.94
CA GLU A 285 -25.85 38.98 6.78
C GLU A 285 -25.30 37.97 7.78
N ASP A 286 -26.16 37.22 8.46
CA ASP A 286 -25.76 36.13 9.36
C ASP A 286 -24.98 35.04 8.62
N GLU A 287 -25.37 34.68 7.40
CA GLU A 287 -24.63 33.71 6.59
C GLU A 287 -23.25 34.26 6.16
N LYS A 288 -23.07 35.57 6.00
CA LYS A 288 -21.73 36.18 5.80
C LYS A 288 -20.93 36.14 7.10
N ARG A 289 -21.54 36.55 8.22
CA ARG A 289 -20.92 36.64 9.55
C ARG A 289 -20.48 35.26 10.07
N PHE A 290 -21.35 34.26 9.95
CA PHE A 290 -21.07 32.85 10.20
C PHE A 290 -19.89 32.34 9.37
N ARG A 291 -19.84 32.62 8.06
CA ARG A 291 -18.71 32.22 7.19
C ARG A 291 -17.40 32.90 7.60
N LEU A 292 -17.43 34.15 8.02
CA LEU A 292 -16.24 34.88 8.48
C LEU A 292 -15.74 34.35 9.83
N LEU A 293 -16.63 34.12 10.80
CA LEU A 293 -16.29 33.57 12.11
C LEU A 293 -15.81 32.11 12.01
N ARG A 294 -16.54 31.23 11.30
CA ARG A 294 -16.09 29.86 11.00
C ARG A 294 -14.75 29.87 10.28
N GLY A 295 -14.59 30.72 9.25
CA GLY A 295 -13.33 30.86 8.51
C GLY A 295 -12.16 31.40 9.34
N LYS A 296 -12.41 32.19 10.39
CA LYS A 296 -11.39 32.57 11.38
C LYS A 296 -11.01 31.36 12.23
N CYS A 297 -11.97 30.74 12.90
CA CYS A 297 -11.74 29.59 13.77
C CYS A 297 -11.05 28.42 13.05
N GLU A 298 -11.41 28.17 11.78
CA GLU A 298 -10.74 27.18 10.93
C GLU A 298 -9.27 27.52 10.69
N ARG A 299 -8.90 28.79 10.43
CA ARG A 299 -7.49 29.18 10.24
C ARG A 299 -6.68 29.17 11.53
N ASP A 300 -7.30 29.58 12.64
CA ASP A 300 -6.62 29.65 13.94
C ASP A 300 -6.27 28.22 14.40
N LEU A 301 -7.22 27.28 14.36
CA LEU A 301 -6.94 25.85 14.61
C LEU A 301 -5.88 25.26 13.67
N LEU A 302 -5.94 25.54 12.37
CA LEU A 302 -4.96 25.02 11.40
C LEU A 302 -3.53 25.58 11.61
N LYS A 303 -3.35 26.65 12.39
CA LYS A 303 -2.03 27.17 12.78
C LYS A 303 -1.54 26.60 14.11
N ASP A 304 -2.45 26.32 15.03
CA ASP A 304 -2.15 25.84 16.38
C ASP A 304 -1.99 24.30 16.47
N ALA A 305 -2.15 23.60 15.33
CA ALA A 305 -2.02 22.16 15.19
C ALA A 305 -0.56 21.71 14.98
N ASP A 306 -0.21 20.56 15.55
CA ASP A 306 1.11 19.94 15.31
C ASP A 306 1.13 19.24 13.94
N VAL A 307 -0.01 18.63 13.56
CA VAL A 307 -0.13 17.78 12.37
C VAL A 307 -1.47 18.00 11.66
N ILE A 308 -1.44 18.12 10.32
CA ILE A 308 -2.63 18.21 9.46
C ILE A 308 -2.67 16.98 8.55
N CYS A 309 -3.69 16.13 8.75
CA CYS A 309 -3.92 14.91 7.97
C CYS A 309 -5.01 15.13 6.92
N CYS A 310 -4.72 14.91 5.64
CA CYS A 310 -5.68 15.02 4.54
C CYS A 310 -5.32 14.11 3.35
N THR A 311 -6.19 13.91 2.36
CA THR A 311 -5.75 13.20 1.14
C THR A 311 -4.84 14.07 0.28
N CYS A 312 -4.02 13.48 -0.59
CA CYS A 312 -3.11 14.22 -1.48
C CYS A 312 -3.85 15.32 -2.27
N VAL A 313 -5.00 15.01 -2.87
CA VAL A 313 -5.89 16.00 -3.53
C VAL A 313 -6.43 17.05 -2.56
N ALA A 314 -6.70 16.70 -1.30
CA ALA A 314 -7.23 17.60 -0.29
C ALA A 314 -6.20 18.64 0.21
N ALA A 315 -4.90 18.38 0.10
CA ALA A 315 -3.84 19.37 0.37
C ALA A 315 -4.01 20.66 -0.47
N GLY A 316 -4.59 20.55 -1.67
CA GLY A 316 -4.94 21.69 -2.53
C GLY A 316 -6.25 22.44 -2.16
N GLU A 317 -6.82 22.25 -0.98
CA GLU A 317 -7.93 23.08 -0.49
C GLU A 317 -7.48 24.52 -0.18
N SER A 318 -8.34 25.50 -0.50
CA SER A 318 -8.00 26.92 -0.28
C SER A 318 -7.80 27.32 1.18
N LYS A 319 -8.25 26.49 2.14
CA LYS A 319 -8.00 26.68 3.58
C LYS A 319 -6.54 26.48 3.98
N LEU A 320 -5.79 25.67 3.22
CA LEU A 320 -4.39 25.33 3.51
C LEU A 320 -3.40 26.23 2.77
N LYS A 321 -3.84 27.01 1.78
CA LYS A 321 -2.99 27.85 0.91
C LYS A 321 -2.15 28.88 1.67
N ASP A 322 -2.62 29.36 2.81
CA ASP A 322 -1.94 30.36 3.63
C ASP A 322 -0.90 29.76 4.59
N ILE A 323 -0.76 28.42 4.61
CA ILE A 323 0.16 27.66 5.47
C ILE A 323 1.26 27.06 4.60
N LYS A 324 2.52 27.24 5.01
CA LYS A 324 3.67 26.58 4.37
C LYS A 324 4.05 25.36 5.20
N PHE A 325 4.10 24.20 4.56
CA PHE A 325 4.45 22.95 5.23
C PHE A 325 5.91 22.63 4.93
N ARG A 326 6.80 22.85 5.92
CA ARG A 326 8.24 22.56 5.76
C ARG A 326 8.47 21.07 5.51
N THR A 327 7.69 20.21 6.17
CA THR A 327 7.83 18.76 6.10
C THR A 327 6.51 18.13 5.67
N VAL A 328 6.60 17.24 4.68
CA VAL A 328 5.47 16.53 4.06
C VAL A 328 5.73 15.03 4.10
N LEU A 329 4.84 14.25 4.71
CA LEU A 329 4.84 12.79 4.63
C LEU A 329 3.66 12.31 3.78
N ILE A 330 3.91 11.39 2.85
CA ILE A 330 2.89 10.75 2.03
C ILE A 330 2.95 9.24 2.23
N ASP A 331 1.95 8.65 2.89
CA ASP A 331 1.80 7.19 3.07
C ASP A 331 0.97 6.58 1.93
N GLU A 332 1.18 5.29 1.67
CA GLU A 332 0.71 4.57 0.47
C GLU A 332 0.99 5.35 -0.85
N SER A 333 2.09 6.10 -0.91
CA SER A 333 2.49 6.99 -2.02
C SER A 333 2.71 6.27 -3.36
N ALA A 334 2.88 4.94 -3.34
CA ALA A 334 2.91 4.10 -4.54
C ALA A 334 1.53 3.98 -5.22
N GLN A 335 0.42 4.12 -4.48
CA GLN A 335 -0.93 4.11 -5.06
C GLN A 335 -1.29 5.44 -5.77
N ALA A 336 -0.51 6.50 -5.57
CA ALA A 336 -0.81 7.84 -6.08
C ALA A 336 -0.08 8.13 -7.39
N THR A 337 -0.79 8.68 -8.38
CA THR A 337 -0.13 9.17 -9.61
C THR A 337 0.88 10.26 -9.25
N GLU A 338 1.99 10.39 -10.00
CA GLU A 338 2.97 11.45 -9.71
C GLU A 338 2.35 12.86 -9.59
N PRO A 339 1.46 13.31 -10.50
CA PRO A 339 0.81 14.61 -10.36
C PRO A 339 -0.06 14.77 -9.11
N GLU A 340 -0.54 13.68 -8.51
CA GLU A 340 -1.27 13.70 -7.25
C GLU A 340 -0.32 13.88 -6.05
N CYS A 341 0.79 13.11 -6.03
CA CYS A 341 1.85 13.27 -5.02
C CYS A 341 2.48 14.67 -5.02
N LEU A 342 2.52 15.34 -6.18
CA LEU A 342 3.03 16.71 -6.26
C LEU A 342 2.13 17.73 -5.54
N ILE A 343 0.82 17.49 -5.39
CA ILE A 343 -0.13 18.45 -4.76
C ILE A 343 0.30 18.85 -3.33
N PRO A 344 0.56 17.91 -2.38
CA PRO A 344 1.08 18.27 -1.07
C PRO A 344 2.55 18.74 -1.10
N ILE A 345 3.39 18.27 -2.02
CA ILE A 345 4.81 18.66 -2.10
C ILE A 345 4.97 20.15 -2.44
N VAL A 346 4.16 20.70 -3.34
CA VAL A 346 4.23 22.13 -3.74
C VAL A 346 3.72 23.13 -2.69
N THR A 347 3.50 22.70 -1.45
CA THR A 347 3.02 23.55 -0.33
C THR A 347 4.15 24.20 0.48
N GLY A 348 5.37 24.23 -0.07
CA GLY A 348 6.56 24.80 0.59
C GLY A 348 7.61 23.79 1.05
N ALA A 349 7.51 22.53 0.61
CA ALA A 349 8.27 21.42 1.17
C ALA A 349 9.80 21.63 1.09
N ARG A 350 10.46 21.37 2.23
CA ARG A 350 11.92 21.31 2.41
C ARG A 350 12.40 19.94 2.85
N GLN A 351 11.50 19.11 3.37
CA GLN A 351 11.70 17.69 3.66
C GLN A 351 10.48 16.89 3.17
N VAL A 352 10.70 15.83 2.39
CA VAL A 352 9.64 14.96 1.85
C VAL A 352 9.90 13.51 2.22
N ILE A 353 8.90 12.84 2.79
CA ILE A 353 8.94 11.42 3.13
C ILE A 353 7.88 10.72 2.29
N LEU A 354 8.29 9.86 1.37
CA LEU A 354 7.39 9.02 0.60
C LEU A 354 7.43 7.60 1.17
N VAL A 355 6.31 7.13 1.71
CA VAL A 355 6.15 5.81 2.31
C VAL A 355 5.22 5.01 1.41
N GLY A 356 5.56 3.76 1.10
CA GLY A 356 4.81 2.98 0.12
C GLY A 356 5.39 1.59 -0.12
N ASP A 357 4.91 0.93 -1.17
CA ASP A 357 5.46 -0.33 -1.64
C ASP A 357 5.10 -0.58 -3.11
N HIS A 358 6.10 -0.51 -3.99
CA HIS A 358 5.95 -0.73 -5.43
C HIS A 358 5.61 -2.19 -5.80
N CYS A 359 5.76 -3.12 -4.86
CA CYS A 359 5.34 -4.51 -4.99
C CYS A 359 3.82 -4.70 -4.73
N GLN A 360 3.13 -3.70 -4.18
CA GLN A 360 1.66 -3.65 -4.02
C GLN A 360 1.05 -2.71 -5.10
N LEU A 361 -0.26 -2.42 -5.06
CA LEU A 361 -0.92 -1.77 -6.20
C LEU A 361 -0.37 -0.36 -6.45
N GLY A 362 -0.05 -0.11 -7.73
CA GLY A 362 0.21 1.23 -8.24
C GLY A 362 -1.08 2.04 -8.51
N PRO A 363 -0.97 3.21 -9.15
CA PRO A 363 -2.09 4.09 -9.42
C PRO A 363 -3.10 3.50 -10.41
N VAL A 364 -4.40 3.71 -10.14
CA VAL A 364 -5.48 3.39 -11.07
C VAL A 364 -5.61 4.52 -12.08
N VAL A 365 -5.40 4.21 -13.36
CA VAL A 365 -5.53 5.13 -14.50
C VAL A 365 -6.47 4.49 -15.51
N MET A 366 -7.59 5.16 -15.81
CA MET A 366 -8.67 4.63 -16.63
C MET A 366 -8.33 4.72 -18.13
N CYS A 367 -7.72 5.83 -18.55
CA CYS A 367 -7.30 6.05 -19.92
C CYS A 367 -6.08 5.20 -20.25
N LYS A 368 -6.29 4.11 -21.00
CA LYS A 368 -5.22 3.18 -21.42
C LYS A 368 -4.06 3.89 -22.14
N GLU A 369 -4.33 4.94 -22.91
CA GLU A 369 -3.28 5.76 -23.53
C GLU A 369 -2.44 6.52 -22.49
N ALA A 370 -3.09 7.17 -21.51
CA ALA A 370 -2.37 7.90 -20.46
C ALA A 370 -1.54 6.94 -19.59
N ALA A 371 -2.07 5.74 -19.31
CA ALA A 371 -1.35 4.67 -18.61
C ALA A 371 -0.12 4.20 -19.40
N VAL A 372 -0.25 3.89 -20.70
CA VAL A 372 0.88 3.49 -21.56
C VAL A 372 1.92 4.61 -21.69
N CYS A 373 1.51 5.88 -21.68
CA CYS A 373 2.41 7.03 -21.61
C CYS A 373 2.96 7.33 -20.20
N GLY A 374 2.83 6.42 -19.24
CA GLY A 374 3.50 6.47 -17.93
C GLY A 374 2.74 7.18 -16.81
N LEU A 375 1.46 7.57 -16.98
CA LEU A 375 0.68 8.13 -15.87
C LEU A 375 0.39 7.11 -14.76
N ASN A 376 0.53 5.81 -15.07
CA ASN A 376 0.43 4.70 -14.13
C ASN A 376 1.72 4.45 -13.31
N GLN A 377 2.76 5.27 -13.49
CA GLN A 377 3.95 5.27 -12.65
C GLN A 377 3.78 6.28 -11.51
N SER A 378 3.96 5.82 -10.28
CA SER A 378 4.01 6.69 -9.10
C SER A 378 5.34 7.44 -9.00
N LEU A 379 5.33 8.58 -8.29
CA LEU A 379 6.56 9.32 -7.98
C LEU A 379 7.55 8.44 -7.18
N PHE A 380 7.04 7.52 -6.34
CA PHE A 380 7.83 6.55 -5.60
C PHE A 380 8.59 5.62 -6.56
N GLU A 381 7.89 4.95 -7.48
CA GLU A 381 8.49 4.07 -8.49
C GLU A 381 9.50 4.80 -9.39
N ARG A 382 9.20 6.03 -9.83
CA ARG A 382 10.14 6.81 -10.67
C ARG A 382 11.43 7.17 -9.93
N LEU A 383 11.34 7.54 -8.66
CA LEU A 383 12.54 7.88 -7.86
C LEU A 383 13.41 6.64 -7.59
N LEU A 384 12.82 5.45 -7.42
CA LEU A 384 13.57 4.18 -7.36
C LEU A 384 14.35 3.91 -8.65
N ILE A 385 13.72 4.10 -9.81
CA ILE A 385 14.34 3.92 -11.14
C ILE A 385 15.48 4.93 -11.35
N LEU A 386 15.35 6.14 -10.81
CA LEU A 386 16.42 7.16 -10.72
C LEU A 386 17.46 6.87 -9.62
N GLY A 387 17.56 5.64 -9.11
CA GLY A 387 18.60 5.21 -8.19
C GLY A 387 18.45 5.65 -6.73
N ASN A 388 17.35 6.31 -6.34
CA ASN A 388 17.11 6.67 -4.94
C ASN A 388 16.81 5.40 -4.14
N ARG A 389 17.77 4.93 -3.35
CA ARG A 389 17.64 3.70 -2.56
C ARG A 389 16.57 3.87 -1.47
N PRO A 390 15.56 2.98 -1.38
CA PRO A 390 14.56 3.04 -0.33
C PRO A 390 15.08 2.39 0.96
N ILE A 391 14.64 2.93 2.09
CA ILE A 391 14.81 2.27 3.38
C ILE A 391 13.74 1.18 3.48
N ARG A 392 14.13 -0.10 3.46
CA ARG A 392 13.19 -1.23 3.51
C ARG A 392 12.92 -1.66 4.96
N LEU A 393 11.66 -1.69 5.37
CA LEU A 393 11.24 -2.30 6.64
C LEU A 393 11.26 -3.83 6.48
N GLN A 394 11.91 -4.55 7.41
CA GLN A 394 12.30 -5.95 7.19
C GLN A 394 11.45 -6.98 7.94
N VAL A 395 10.79 -6.61 9.03
CA VAL A 395 10.10 -7.56 9.94
C VAL A 395 8.59 -7.40 9.83
N GLN A 396 7.86 -8.47 9.51
CA GLN A 396 6.39 -8.48 9.39
C GLN A 396 5.71 -9.05 10.66
N TYR A 397 4.60 -8.43 11.06
CA TYR A 397 3.84 -8.77 12.28
C TYR A 397 2.39 -9.21 12.01
N ARG A 398 2.00 -9.40 10.74
CA ARG A 398 0.62 -9.71 10.35
C ARG A 398 0.35 -11.20 10.29
N MET A 399 1.08 -11.89 9.41
CA MET A 399 0.78 -13.22 8.89
C MET A 399 1.44 -14.33 9.72
N HIS A 400 0.83 -15.52 9.76
CA HIS A 400 1.52 -16.77 10.09
C HIS A 400 2.78 -16.94 9.23
N PRO A 401 3.93 -17.41 9.76
CA PRO A 401 5.18 -17.58 9.01
C PRO A 401 5.06 -18.28 7.65
N LEU A 402 4.28 -19.36 7.57
CA LEU A 402 4.04 -20.09 6.32
C LEU A 402 3.23 -19.31 5.27
N LEU A 403 2.42 -18.33 5.69
CA LEU A 403 1.66 -17.45 4.77
C LEU A 403 2.54 -16.31 4.22
N SER A 404 3.54 -15.83 4.96
CA SER A 404 4.47 -14.79 4.51
C SER A 404 5.58 -15.35 3.60
N LEU A 405 5.91 -16.64 3.73
CA LEU A 405 7.01 -17.31 3.00
C LEU A 405 6.92 -17.15 1.47
N LEU A 406 5.77 -17.48 0.87
CA LEU A 406 5.61 -17.40 -0.58
C LEU A 406 5.65 -15.94 -1.10
N PRO A 407 4.93 -14.96 -0.49
CA PRO A 407 5.08 -13.55 -0.84
C PRO A 407 6.50 -12.99 -0.64
N SER A 408 7.20 -13.37 0.44
CA SER A 408 8.59 -12.97 0.70
C SER A 408 9.50 -13.38 -0.47
N ASN A 409 9.43 -14.66 -0.86
CA ASN A 409 10.27 -15.22 -1.90
C ASN A 409 9.91 -14.72 -3.32
N LEU A 410 8.63 -14.41 -3.59
CA LEU A 410 8.17 -13.97 -4.91
C LEU A 410 8.28 -12.45 -5.16
N PHE A 411 8.18 -11.61 -4.12
CA PHE A 411 8.05 -10.15 -4.28
C PHE A 411 9.08 -9.32 -3.49
N TYR A 412 9.85 -9.93 -2.59
CA TYR A 412 10.79 -9.23 -1.69
C TYR A 412 12.13 -9.96 -1.54
N GLU A 413 12.53 -10.72 -2.56
CA GLU A 413 13.80 -11.48 -2.65
C GLU A 413 14.09 -12.42 -1.45
N GLY A 414 13.06 -12.87 -0.73
CA GLY A 414 13.21 -13.67 0.50
C GLY A 414 13.64 -12.87 1.74
N THR A 415 13.73 -11.54 1.65
CA THR A 415 14.27 -10.67 2.72
C THR A 415 13.28 -10.33 3.83
N LEU A 416 12.01 -10.74 3.72
CA LEU A 416 10.97 -10.45 4.73
C LEU A 416 11.06 -11.44 5.89
N GLN A 417 11.39 -10.93 7.08
CA GLN A 417 11.51 -11.68 8.32
C GLN A 417 10.16 -11.72 9.07
N ASN A 418 9.96 -12.74 9.90
CA ASN A 418 8.76 -12.88 10.73
C ASN A 418 9.02 -12.37 12.16
N GLY A 419 8.28 -11.34 12.57
CA GLY A 419 8.27 -10.82 13.95
C GLY A 419 7.15 -11.41 14.81
N VAL A 420 6.51 -12.48 14.32
CA VAL A 420 5.45 -13.25 15.00
C VAL A 420 5.64 -14.73 14.71
N THR A 421 5.30 -15.55 15.70
CA THR A 421 5.46 -17.01 15.72
C THR A 421 4.25 -17.75 15.15
N GLU A 422 4.38 -19.07 14.98
CA GLU A 422 3.28 -19.96 14.58
C GLU A 422 2.23 -20.08 15.70
N GLN A 423 2.69 -20.09 16.97
CA GLN A 423 1.86 -20.13 18.16
C GLN A 423 0.97 -18.87 18.25
N GLU A 424 1.56 -17.68 18.09
CA GLU A 424 0.82 -16.40 18.05
C GLU A 424 -0.12 -16.28 16.84
N ARG A 425 -0.04 -17.18 15.85
CA ARG A 425 -0.91 -17.23 14.67
C ARG A 425 -1.68 -18.54 14.57
N THR A 426 -1.88 -19.19 15.70
CA THR A 426 -2.87 -20.26 15.92
C THR A 426 -4.01 -19.72 16.78
N LEU A 427 -5.27 -20.09 16.50
CA LEU A 427 -6.41 -19.72 17.35
C LEU A 427 -6.78 -20.88 18.30
N GLU A 428 -6.77 -20.60 19.60
CA GLU A 428 -7.32 -21.49 20.61
C GLU A 428 -8.87 -21.51 20.56
N GLY A 429 -9.48 -22.65 20.88
CA GLY A 429 -10.94 -22.79 21.01
C GLY A 429 -11.75 -22.90 19.71
N VAL A 430 -11.13 -22.82 18.53
CA VAL A 430 -11.81 -22.88 17.22
C VAL A 430 -11.83 -24.31 16.66
N ASP A 431 -13.01 -24.91 16.45
CA ASP A 431 -13.16 -26.22 15.78
C ASP A 431 -13.03 -26.10 14.25
N PHE A 432 -11.93 -25.54 13.76
CA PHE A 432 -11.60 -25.58 12.33
C PHE A 432 -10.34 -26.41 12.10
N ARG A 433 -10.51 -27.58 11.50
CA ARG A 433 -9.39 -28.48 11.15
C ARG A 433 -8.94 -28.19 9.73
N TRP A 434 -7.73 -27.65 9.60
CA TRP A 434 -7.06 -27.52 8.32
C TRP A 434 -6.82 -28.89 7.68
N PRO A 435 -6.97 -29.05 6.35
CA PRO A 435 -6.73 -30.32 5.66
C PRO A 435 -5.29 -30.85 5.86
N ASN A 436 -4.32 -29.93 5.91
CA ASN A 436 -3.00 -30.17 6.48
C ASN A 436 -2.91 -29.39 7.82
N PRO A 437 -2.85 -30.05 8.99
CA PRO A 437 -2.81 -29.36 10.28
C PRO A 437 -1.63 -28.42 10.51
N THR A 438 -0.52 -28.57 9.78
CA THR A 438 0.67 -27.70 9.95
C THR A 438 0.62 -26.43 9.10
N VAL A 439 -0.31 -26.32 8.15
CA VAL A 439 -0.36 -25.17 7.22
C VAL A 439 -1.76 -24.55 7.25
N PRO A 440 -1.93 -23.29 7.71
CA PRO A 440 -3.22 -22.63 7.74
C PRO A 440 -3.60 -22.05 6.35
N MET A 441 -3.39 -22.84 5.30
CA MET A 441 -3.67 -22.47 3.92
C MET A 441 -4.10 -23.69 3.11
N PHE A 442 -5.06 -23.53 2.21
CA PHE A 442 -5.20 -24.46 1.09
C PHE A 442 -5.78 -23.82 -0.17
N PHE A 443 -5.50 -24.44 -1.31
CA PHE A 443 -6.10 -24.14 -2.60
C PHE A 443 -7.12 -25.25 -2.93
N TRP A 444 -8.39 -24.87 -3.13
CA TRP A 444 -9.49 -25.74 -3.51
C TRP A 444 -9.74 -25.67 -5.02
N CYS A 445 -9.42 -26.77 -5.69
CA CYS A 445 -9.50 -26.93 -7.13
C CYS A 445 -10.95 -27.08 -7.60
N THR A 446 -11.37 -26.22 -8.53
CA THR A 446 -12.64 -26.34 -9.27
C THR A 446 -12.41 -26.20 -10.76
N ALA A 447 -13.10 -27.01 -11.57
CA ALA A 447 -13.04 -26.96 -13.04
C ALA A 447 -14.35 -26.46 -13.67
N ASN A 448 -15.28 -25.97 -12.84
CA ASN A 448 -16.58 -25.45 -13.28
C ASN A 448 -16.40 -24.16 -14.09
N GLN A 449 -17.19 -23.99 -15.16
CA GLN A 449 -17.02 -22.94 -16.16
C GLN A 449 -17.38 -21.54 -15.61
N GLU A 450 -16.73 -20.50 -16.13
CA GLU A 450 -17.10 -19.09 -15.87
C GLU A 450 -18.35 -18.66 -16.67
N GLU A 451 -19.15 -17.78 -16.07
CA GLU A 451 -20.29 -17.10 -16.68
C GLU A 451 -20.03 -15.59 -16.76
N ILE A 452 -20.67 -14.92 -17.73
CA ILE A 452 -20.68 -13.46 -17.83
C ILE A 452 -21.78 -12.91 -16.90
N SER A 453 -21.52 -11.80 -16.20
CA SER A 453 -22.51 -11.16 -15.32
C SER A 453 -23.67 -10.52 -16.09
N SER A 454 -24.75 -10.19 -15.39
CA SER A 454 -25.90 -9.45 -15.94
C SER A 454 -25.52 -8.11 -16.59
N SER A 455 -24.46 -7.46 -16.10
CA SER A 455 -23.87 -6.24 -16.67
C SER A 455 -23.07 -6.43 -17.96
N GLY A 456 -22.85 -7.67 -18.42
CA GLY A 456 -22.09 -7.99 -19.64
C GLY A 456 -20.57 -7.74 -19.59
N THR A 457 -20.09 -6.97 -18.62
CA THR A 457 -18.70 -6.49 -18.50
C THR A 457 -17.86 -7.25 -17.46
N SER A 458 -18.48 -8.09 -16.62
CA SER A 458 -17.81 -8.83 -15.54
C SER A 458 -18.04 -10.35 -15.65
N PHE A 459 -17.37 -11.10 -14.78
CA PHE A 459 -17.45 -12.56 -14.73
C PHE A 459 -17.89 -13.04 -13.34
N LEU A 460 -18.57 -14.18 -13.29
CA LEU A 460 -18.93 -14.90 -12.07
C LEU A 460 -18.73 -16.42 -12.24
N ASN A 461 -18.62 -17.12 -11.12
CA ASN A 461 -18.49 -18.57 -11.07
C ASN A 461 -19.30 -19.12 -9.90
N ARG A 462 -20.46 -19.70 -10.20
CA ARG A 462 -21.44 -20.14 -9.18
C ARG A 462 -20.89 -21.22 -8.27
N ALA A 463 -20.06 -22.12 -8.81
CA ALA A 463 -19.44 -23.19 -8.03
C ALA A 463 -18.43 -22.63 -7.02
N GLU A 464 -17.60 -21.66 -7.42
CA GLU A 464 -16.72 -20.96 -6.48
C GLU A 464 -17.49 -20.24 -5.39
N ALA A 465 -18.53 -19.47 -5.74
CA ALA A 465 -19.35 -18.76 -4.75
C ALA A 465 -19.99 -19.72 -3.73
N SER A 466 -20.47 -20.88 -4.20
CA SER A 466 -21.01 -21.94 -3.35
C SER A 466 -19.95 -22.70 -2.53
N TYR A 467 -18.65 -22.58 -2.86
CA TYR A 467 -17.55 -23.11 -2.04
C TYR A 467 -17.12 -22.08 -1.00
N ILE A 468 -17.05 -20.81 -1.37
CA ILE A 468 -16.79 -19.67 -0.47
C ILE A 468 -17.84 -19.60 0.64
N GLU A 469 -19.13 -19.69 0.30
CA GLU A 469 -20.23 -19.74 1.29
C GLU A 469 -20.04 -20.90 2.28
N LYS A 470 -19.79 -22.13 1.79
CA LYS A 470 -19.62 -23.31 2.66
C LYS A 470 -18.45 -23.16 3.65
N VAL A 471 -17.37 -22.50 3.24
CA VAL A 471 -16.23 -22.21 4.12
C VAL A 471 -16.59 -21.14 5.14
N ALA A 472 -17.19 -20.02 4.72
CA ALA A 472 -17.66 -18.97 5.63
C ALA A 472 -18.66 -19.53 6.67
N THR A 473 -19.63 -20.33 6.23
CA THR A 473 -20.59 -21.05 7.08
C THR A 473 -19.90 -22.00 8.05
N LYS A 474 -18.83 -22.74 7.67
CA LYS A 474 -18.06 -23.57 8.60
C LYS A 474 -17.21 -22.72 9.55
N PHE A 475 -16.63 -21.61 9.13
CA PHE A 475 -15.91 -20.68 10.03
C PHE A 475 -16.84 -20.12 11.12
N LEU A 476 -18.00 -19.57 10.73
CA LEU A 476 -19.02 -19.08 11.67
C LEU A 476 -19.46 -20.17 12.66
N ARG A 477 -19.72 -21.39 12.17
CA ARG A 477 -20.06 -22.56 13.01
C ARG A 477 -18.91 -23.08 13.89
N SER A 478 -17.68 -22.62 13.65
CA SER A 478 -16.49 -23.00 14.44
C SER A 478 -16.10 -21.93 15.46
N GLY A 479 -16.90 -20.88 15.63
CA GLY A 479 -16.67 -19.81 16.62
C GLY A 479 -15.92 -18.58 16.09
N ILE A 480 -15.56 -18.54 14.80
CA ILE A 480 -14.98 -17.35 14.16
C ILE A 480 -16.10 -16.34 13.91
N ARG A 481 -15.90 -15.07 14.30
CA ARG A 481 -16.88 -14.01 14.09
C ARG A 481 -16.90 -13.52 12.64
N ALA A 482 -18.00 -12.93 12.20
CA ALA A 482 -18.13 -12.41 10.82
C ALA A 482 -17.12 -11.28 10.51
N ASP A 483 -16.87 -10.37 11.46
CA ASP A 483 -15.90 -9.28 11.30
C ASP A 483 -14.46 -9.75 11.03
N GLN A 484 -14.13 -10.97 11.47
CA GLN A 484 -12.82 -11.62 11.33
C GLN A 484 -12.59 -12.22 9.92
N ILE A 485 -13.64 -12.34 9.10
CA ILE A 485 -13.62 -12.96 7.77
C ILE A 485 -13.61 -11.85 6.69
N GLY A 486 -12.80 -12.04 5.65
CA GLY A 486 -12.87 -11.25 4.41
C GLY A 486 -12.93 -12.14 3.18
N ILE A 487 -13.75 -11.74 2.20
CA ILE A 487 -13.88 -12.42 0.91
C ILE A 487 -13.36 -11.49 -0.18
N ILE A 488 -12.32 -11.94 -0.89
CA ILE A 488 -11.65 -11.22 -1.97
C ILE A 488 -12.01 -11.88 -3.30
N THR A 489 -12.40 -11.08 -4.29
CA THR A 489 -12.55 -11.53 -5.68
C THR A 489 -12.17 -10.42 -6.68
N PRO A 490 -11.52 -10.71 -7.81
CA PRO A 490 -11.12 -9.69 -8.78
C PRO A 490 -12.28 -9.15 -9.64
N TYR A 491 -13.46 -9.77 -9.61
CA TYR A 491 -14.61 -9.40 -10.46
C TYR A 491 -15.80 -8.90 -9.64
N GLU A 492 -16.33 -7.73 -10.02
CA GLU A 492 -17.50 -7.12 -9.39
C GLU A 492 -18.76 -8.00 -9.54
N GLY A 493 -18.91 -8.68 -10.68
CA GLY A 493 -19.99 -9.65 -10.90
C GLY A 493 -19.97 -10.81 -9.90
N GLN A 494 -18.78 -11.35 -9.60
CA GLN A 494 -18.61 -12.36 -8.55
C GLN A 494 -18.82 -11.77 -7.14
N ARG A 495 -18.39 -10.52 -6.87
CA ARG A 495 -18.62 -9.87 -5.57
C ARG A 495 -20.11 -9.80 -5.26
N ALA A 496 -20.89 -9.23 -6.18
CA ALA A 496 -22.34 -9.13 -6.05
C ALA A 496 -23.00 -10.51 -5.95
N TYR A 497 -22.59 -11.48 -6.78
CA TYR A 497 -23.13 -12.84 -6.74
C TYR A 497 -22.82 -13.58 -5.44
N ILE A 498 -21.63 -13.41 -4.84
CA ILE A 498 -21.28 -14.00 -3.54
C ILE A 498 -22.16 -13.42 -2.43
N VAL A 499 -22.32 -12.09 -2.36
CA VAL A 499 -23.22 -11.45 -1.38
C VAL A 499 -24.64 -12.00 -1.53
N GLN A 500 -25.20 -11.94 -2.74
CA GLN A 500 -26.55 -12.44 -3.02
C GLN A 500 -26.71 -13.94 -2.68
N HIS A 501 -25.73 -14.78 -3.01
CA HIS A 501 -25.76 -16.21 -2.70
C HIS A 501 -25.73 -16.47 -1.19
N MET A 502 -24.89 -15.76 -0.41
CA MET A 502 -24.84 -15.95 1.04
C MET A 502 -26.15 -15.50 1.72
N LEU A 503 -26.74 -14.38 1.30
CA LEU A 503 -27.99 -13.87 1.87
C LEU A 503 -29.22 -14.74 1.54
N LEU A 504 -29.27 -15.35 0.35
CA LEU A 504 -30.42 -16.15 -0.10
C LEU A 504 -30.29 -17.67 0.16
N SER A 505 -29.06 -18.20 0.21
CA SER A 505 -28.79 -19.64 0.31
C SER A 505 -27.97 -20.04 1.55
N GLY A 506 -27.48 -19.08 2.34
CA GLY A 506 -26.70 -19.34 3.54
C GLY A 506 -27.55 -19.98 4.66
N PRO A 507 -27.13 -21.11 5.26
CA PRO A 507 -27.91 -21.84 6.27
C PRO A 507 -27.71 -21.28 7.70
N LEU A 508 -27.57 -19.96 7.85
CA LEU A 508 -27.43 -19.19 9.09
C LEU A 508 -28.22 -17.88 8.95
N ASN A 509 -28.26 -17.05 10.01
CA ASN A 509 -28.91 -15.73 9.96
C ASN A 509 -28.24 -14.83 8.90
N SER A 510 -29.03 -14.12 8.07
CA SER A 510 -28.51 -13.25 6.99
C SER A 510 -27.53 -12.20 7.52
N GLN A 511 -27.83 -11.64 8.70
CA GLN A 511 -27.03 -10.64 9.40
C GLN A 511 -25.57 -11.08 9.62
N LEU A 512 -25.33 -12.38 9.84
CA LEU A 512 -23.96 -12.92 10.01
C LEU A 512 -23.17 -12.97 8.69
N TYR A 513 -23.85 -12.90 7.54
CA TYR A 513 -23.21 -12.77 6.23
C TYR A 513 -23.13 -11.29 5.77
N GLU A 514 -24.06 -10.44 6.21
CA GLU A 514 -24.03 -8.98 6.04
C GLU A 514 -22.79 -8.36 6.71
N GLU A 515 -22.37 -8.90 7.87
CA GLU A 515 -21.13 -8.51 8.56
C GLU A 515 -19.82 -9.00 7.89
N ILE A 516 -19.87 -9.92 6.91
CA ILE A 516 -18.68 -10.43 6.23
C ILE A 516 -18.27 -9.49 5.09
N GLU A 517 -17.02 -9.01 5.14
CA GLU A 517 -16.52 -8.05 4.17
C GLU A 517 -16.24 -8.71 2.80
N VAL A 518 -17.14 -8.53 1.82
CA VAL A 518 -16.97 -9.00 0.43
C VAL A 518 -16.58 -7.84 -0.49
N ALA A 519 -15.34 -7.81 -0.97
CA ALA A 519 -14.85 -6.71 -1.82
C ALA A 519 -13.78 -7.17 -2.84
N ASN A 520 -13.38 -6.23 -3.72
CA ASN A 520 -12.31 -6.48 -4.68
C ASN A 520 -10.91 -6.27 -4.07
N VAL A 521 -9.89 -6.84 -4.70
CA VAL A 521 -8.47 -6.75 -4.27
C VAL A 521 -8.07 -5.30 -3.99
N ASP A 522 -8.53 -4.38 -4.84
CA ASP A 522 -8.17 -2.96 -4.82
C ASP A 522 -8.75 -2.23 -3.59
N ALA A 523 -9.95 -2.60 -3.14
CA ALA A 523 -10.56 -2.08 -1.92
C ALA A 523 -9.97 -2.66 -0.62
N PHE A 524 -9.31 -3.84 -0.70
CA PHE A 524 -8.67 -4.51 0.43
C PHE A 524 -7.24 -4.01 0.73
N GLN A 525 -6.63 -3.15 -0.10
CA GLN A 525 -5.33 -2.55 0.26
C GLN A 525 -5.45 -1.68 1.53
N GLY A 526 -4.40 -1.68 2.35
CA GLY A 526 -4.41 -1.08 3.69
C GLY A 526 -5.20 -1.87 4.76
N ARG A 527 -6.10 -2.79 4.37
CA ARG A 527 -6.88 -3.64 5.29
C ARG A 527 -6.15 -4.96 5.60
N GLU A 528 -6.67 -5.67 6.61
CA GLU A 528 -6.34 -7.05 6.99
C GLU A 528 -7.54 -7.71 7.67
N LYS A 529 -7.56 -9.04 7.68
CA LYS A 529 -8.55 -9.90 8.36
C LYS A 529 -7.86 -11.10 8.97
N ASP A 530 -8.53 -11.78 9.89
CA ASP A 530 -7.98 -13.01 10.48
C ASP A 530 -7.99 -14.14 9.45
N PHE A 531 -9.09 -14.29 8.70
CA PHE A 531 -9.24 -15.25 7.63
C PHE A 531 -9.60 -14.58 6.30
N ILE A 532 -8.97 -15.03 5.21
CA ILE A 532 -9.26 -14.57 3.86
C ILE A 532 -9.70 -15.73 2.97
N LEU A 533 -10.80 -15.51 2.25
CA LEU A 533 -11.31 -16.40 1.20
C LEU A 533 -11.13 -15.71 -0.16
N LEU A 534 -10.35 -16.29 -1.07
CA LEU A 534 -10.04 -15.73 -2.39
C LEU A 534 -10.72 -16.55 -3.49
N SER A 535 -11.65 -15.94 -4.24
CA SER A 535 -12.28 -16.54 -5.43
C SER A 535 -11.60 -16.01 -6.70
N CYS A 536 -11.02 -16.93 -7.50
CA CYS A 536 -10.31 -16.60 -8.75
C CYS A 536 -11.24 -16.39 -9.95
N VAL A 537 -12.42 -17.00 -9.96
CA VAL A 537 -13.47 -16.98 -10.99
C VAL A 537 -13.11 -17.65 -12.31
N ARG A 538 -11.92 -17.35 -12.86
CA ARG A 538 -11.59 -17.62 -14.27
C ARG A 538 -11.35 -19.10 -14.54
N SER A 539 -12.14 -19.61 -15.48
CA SER A 539 -12.28 -21.02 -15.83
C SER A 539 -12.75 -21.15 -17.28
N ASN A 540 -11.85 -20.85 -18.22
CA ASN A 540 -12.12 -20.84 -19.66
C ASN A 540 -11.03 -21.58 -20.48
N LYS A 541 -11.42 -22.04 -21.69
CA LYS A 541 -10.58 -22.86 -22.58
C LYS A 541 -9.34 -22.11 -23.13
N HIS A 542 -9.47 -20.81 -23.32
CA HIS A 542 -8.38 -19.94 -23.78
C HIS A 542 -7.32 -19.73 -22.68
N SER A 543 -7.75 -19.85 -21.42
CA SER A 543 -7.02 -19.56 -20.18
C SER A 543 -6.55 -18.11 -20.07
N GLU A 544 -7.43 -17.20 -20.45
CA GLU A 544 -7.31 -15.77 -20.16
C GLU A 544 -7.74 -15.52 -18.71
N ILE A 545 -6.91 -14.82 -17.93
CA ILE A 545 -7.20 -14.56 -16.50
C ILE A 545 -7.45 -13.08 -16.17
N GLY A 546 -7.35 -12.19 -17.17
CA GLY A 546 -7.67 -10.76 -17.03
C GLY A 546 -6.95 -10.09 -15.87
N PHE A 547 -7.72 -9.51 -14.92
CA PHE A 547 -7.20 -8.80 -13.75
C PHE A 547 -6.30 -9.64 -12.83
N LEU A 548 -6.35 -10.98 -12.88
CA LEU A 548 -5.44 -11.84 -12.12
C LEU A 548 -4.00 -11.85 -12.67
N ASN A 549 -3.73 -11.16 -13.78
CA ASN A 549 -2.41 -11.10 -14.41
C ASN A 549 -1.45 -10.07 -13.77
N ASP A 550 -1.93 -9.12 -12.97
CA ASP A 550 -1.05 -8.16 -12.28
C ASP A 550 -0.42 -8.85 -11.04
N PRO A 551 0.92 -9.02 -10.98
CA PRO A 551 1.59 -9.65 -9.84
C PRO A 551 1.35 -8.89 -8.52
N ARG A 552 1.11 -7.58 -8.58
CA ARG A 552 0.86 -6.73 -7.40
C ARG A 552 -0.53 -6.98 -6.81
N ARG A 553 -1.52 -7.32 -7.66
CA ARG A 553 -2.87 -7.78 -7.21
C ARG A 553 -2.77 -9.11 -6.48
N LEU A 554 -1.97 -10.05 -6.99
CA LEU A 554 -1.71 -11.32 -6.31
C LEU A 554 -1.01 -11.09 -4.95
N ASN A 555 0.04 -10.27 -4.92
CA ASN A 555 0.75 -9.94 -3.68
C ASN A 555 -0.19 -9.34 -2.61
N VAL A 556 -1.02 -8.35 -2.97
CA VAL A 556 -2.02 -7.80 -2.04
C VAL A 556 -2.97 -8.88 -1.55
N ALA A 557 -3.56 -9.69 -2.44
CA ALA A 557 -4.55 -10.71 -2.08
C ALA A 557 -3.99 -11.77 -1.11
N LEU A 558 -2.78 -12.29 -1.33
CA LEU A 558 -2.15 -13.28 -0.44
C LEU A 558 -1.82 -12.72 0.94
N THR A 559 -1.55 -11.41 1.04
CA THR A 559 -1.00 -10.79 2.25
C THR A 559 -2.04 -10.03 3.10
N ARG A 560 -3.33 -10.32 2.92
CA ARG A 560 -4.42 -9.74 3.74
C ARG A 560 -4.76 -10.56 4.99
N ALA A 561 -4.45 -11.85 5.02
CA ALA A 561 -4.75 -12.73 6.16
C ALA A 561 -3.77 -12.52 7.33
N ARG A 562 -4.23 -12.81 8.55
CA ARG A 562 -3.37 -12.96 9.74
C ARG A 562 -3.17 -14.44 10.09
N TYR A 563 -4.27 -15.18 10.24
CA TYR A 563 -4.27 -16.57 10.69
C TYR A 563 -4.37 -17.56 9.53
N GLY A 564 -5.27 -17.36 8.55
CA GLY A 564 -5.47 -18.34 7.48
C GLY A 564 -5.99 -17.82 6.15
N LEU A 565 -5.67 -18.55 5.06
CA LEU A 565 -5.98 -18.18 3.69
C LEU A 565 -6.51 -19.38 2.89
N ILE A 566 -7.70 -19.26 2.30
CA ILE A 566 -8.27 -20.31 1.44
C ILE A 566 -8.51 -19.71 0.05
N ILE A 567 -7.95 -20.36 -0.97
CA ILE A 567 -8.05 -19.93 -2.38
C ILE A 567 -8.92 -20.92 -3.13
N VAL A 568 -9.87 -20.46 -3.93
CA VAL A 568 -10.75 -21.29 -4.77
C VAL A 568 -10.59 -20.87 -6.21
N GLY A 569 -10.32 -21.83 -7.11
CA GLY A 569 -10.11 -21.53 -8.53
C GLY A 569 -9.74 -22.74 -9.39
N ASN A 570 -9.44 -22.48 -10.67
CA ASN A 570 -9.09 -23.52 -11.64
C ASN A 570 -7.56 -23.61 -11.89
N PRO A 571 -6.85 -24.64 -11.37
CA PRO A 571 -5.41 -24.77 -11.54
C PRO A 571 -4.95 -24.79 -13.00
N LYS A 572 -5.74 -25.39 -13.91
CA LYS A 572 -5.37 -25.58 -15.32
C LYS A 572 -5.40 -24.27 -16.13
N VAL A 573 -6.14 -23.28 -15.64
CA VAL A 573 -6.23 -21.94 -16.23
C VAL A 573 -5.17 -21.03 -15.61
N LEU A 574 -5.04 -21.07 -14.28
CA LEU A 574 -4.12 -20.23 -13.53
C LEU A 574 -2.64 -20.62 -13.77
N SER A 575 -2.32 -21.92 -13.91
CA SER A 575 -0.94 -22.41 -14.07
C SER A 575 -0.23 -21.96 -15.36
N ARG A 576 -0.92 -21.30 -16.30
CA ARG A 576 -0.30 -20.67 -17.46
C ARG A 576 0.47 -19.39 -17.13
N GLN A 577 0.16 -18.71 -16.02
CA GLN A 577 0.90 -17.52 -15.59
C GLN A 577 1.98 -17.87 -14.56
N PRO A 578 3.23 -17.38 -14.70
CA PRO A 578 4.36 -17.82 -13.86
C PRO A 578 4.14 -17.69 -12.34
N MET A 579 3.54 -16.58 -11.88
CA MET A 579 3.32 -16.36 -10.44
C MET A 579 2.26 -17.31 -9.86
N TRP A 580 1.19 -17.55 -10.62
CA TRP A 580 0.15 -18.53 -10.27
C TRP A 580 0.65 -19.97 -10.36
N HIS A 581 1.53 -20.28 -11.31
CA HIS A 581 2.23 -21.54 -11.39
C HIS A 581 3.10 -21.78 -10.14
N SER A 582 3.89 -20.79 -9.72
CA SER A 582 4.69 -20.87 -8.50
C SER A 582 3.83 -21.07 -7.24
N LEU A 583 2.68 -20.41 -7.15
CA LEU A 583 1.71 -20.63 -6.07
C LEU A 583 1.12 -22.04 -6.09
N LEU A 584 0.67 -22.54 -7.24
CA LEU A 584 0.13 -23.91 -7.36
C LEU A 584 1.19 -24.98 -7.09
N LYS A 585 2.45 -24.73 -7.47
CA LYS A 585 3.61 -25.55 -7.13
C LYS A 585 3.82 -25.58 -5.61
N PHE A 586 3.89 -24.41 -4.96
CA PHE A 586 4.02 -24.29 -3.51
C PHE A 586 2.87 -25.01 -2.76
N CYS A 587 1.62 -24.86 -3.23
CA CYS A 587 0.48 -25.59 -2.66
C CYS A 587 0.62 -27.12 -2.85
N LYS A 588 1.15 -27.60 -3.98
CA LYS A 588 1.36 -29.04 -4.21
C LYS A 588 2.50 -29.60 -3.35
N GLU A 589 3.58 -28.85 -3.17
CA GLU A 589 4.75 -29.25 -2.38
C GLU A 589 4.50 -29.25 -0.86
N ASN A 590 3.56 -28.43 -0.37
CA ASN A 590 3.18 -28.36 1.05
C ASN A 590 1.92 -29.19 1.39
N HIS A 591 1.46 -30.09 0.51
CA HIS A 591 0.23 -30.88 0.70
C HIS A 591 -1.01 -30.00 0.98
N CYS A 592 -1.15 -28.91 0.22
CA CYS A 592 -2.13 -27.84 0.40
C CYS A 592 -3.03 -27.61 -0.83
N LEU A 593 -3.16 -28.60 -1.72
CA LEU A 593 -3.89 -28.50 -2.99
C LEU A 593 -4.93 -29.63 -3.08
N PHE A 594 -6.24 -29.31 -3.05
CA PHE A 594 -7.30 -30.30 -2.85
C PHE A 594 -8.47 -30.18 -3.84
N ASP A 595 -9.14 -31.30 -4.11
CA ASP A 595 -10.48 -31.36 -4.70
C ASP A 595 -11.47 -32.16 -3.83
N GLY A 596 -12.69 -32.36 -4.33
CA GLY A 596 -13.78 -33.00 -3.59
C GLY A 596 -14.61 -32.03 -2.73
N PRO A 597 -15.55 -32.54 -1.92
CA PRO A 597 -16.38 -31.74 -1.03
C PRO A 597 -15.65 -31.41 0.29
N LEU A 598 -16.03 -30.31 0.95
CA LEU A 598 -15.36 -29.78 2.15
C LEU A 598 -15.21 -30.79 3.32
N ASN A 599 -16.13 -31.76 3.43
CA ASN A 599 -16.12 -32.80 4.46
C ASN A 599 -15.30 -34.05 4.10
N ALA A 600 -14.80 -34.15 2.87
CA ALA A 600 -14.01 -35.28 2.37
C ALA A 600 -13.04 -34.83 1.25
N LEU A 601 -12.29 -33.74 1.52
CA LEU A 601 -11.28 -33.21 0.62
C LEU A 601 -10.18 -34.25 0.34
N ARG A 602 -9.65 -34.24 -0.89
CA ARG A 602 -8.62 -35.17 -1.37
C ARG A 602 -7.52 -34.40 -2.08
N GLU A 603 -6.27 -34.83 -1.95
CA GLU A 603 -5.15 -34.19 -2.65
C GLU A 603 -5.36 -34.20 -4.18
N TYR A 604 -5.16 -33.05 -4.82
CA TYR A 604 -5.36 -32.88 -6.24
C TYR A 604 -4.24 -33.57 -7.05
N LYS A 605 -4.53 -34.77 -7.54
CA LYS A 605 -3.59 -35.58 -8.36
C LYS A 605 -3.49 -35.13 -9.81
N GLY A 606 -4.23 -34.09 -10.23
CA GLY A 606 -4.22 -33.60 -11.60
C GLY A 606 -2.96 -32.81 -11.95
N ASP A 607 -2.38 -33.08 -13.12
CA ASP A 607 -1.27 -32.29 -13.62
C ASP A 607 -1.73 -30.97 -14.27
N PHE A 608 -0.99 -29.91 -13.93
CA PHE A 608 -1.16 -28.55 -14.44
C PHE A 608 0.10 -28.04 -15.18
N ASN A 609 1.08 -28.91 -15.41
CA ASN A 609 2.37 -28.62 -16.06
C ASN A 609 2.30 -28.71 -17.60
N ASN A 610 1.63 -27.74 -18.24
CA ASN A 610 1.56 -27.68 -19.71
C ASN A 610 2.78 -26.97 -20.35
N ARG A 611 3.82 -27.77 -20.63
CA ARG A 611 5.08 -27.43 -21.35
C ARG A 611 6.04 -26.49 -20.60
N LYS A 612 7.34 -26.69 -20.80
CA LYS A 612 8.44 -26.02 -20.08
C LYS A 612 8.52 -24.54 -20.48
N SER A 613 8.26 -23.62 -19.55
CA SER A 613 8.73 -22.23 -19.65
C SER A 613 10.23 -22.17 -19.36
N LYS A 614 11.00 -21.46 -20.20
CA LYS A 614 12.42 -21.18 -19.94
C LYS A 614 12.55 -19.91 -19.10
N LEU A 615 12.51 -20.06 -17.78
CA LEU A 615 13.03 -19.08 -16.84
C LEU A 615 14.21 -19.73 -16.08
N PRO A 616 15.24 -18.96 -15.68
CA PRO A 616 16.38 -19.50 -14.96
C PRO A 616 15.93 -20.00 -13.59
N VAL A 617 16.07 -21.30 -13.36
CA VAL A 617 15.83 -21.90 -12.04
C VAL A 617 16.98 -21.51 -11.12
N SER A 618 16.78 -20.45 -10.33
CA SER A 618 17.58 -20.27 -9.12
C SER A 618 17.36 -21.48 -8.21
N LYS A 619 18.44 -22.01 -7.63
CA LYS A 619 18.41 -23.28 -6.88
C LYS A 619 17.39 -23.20 -5.75
N THR A 620 16.33 -24.00 -5.83
CA THR A 620 15.30 -24.08 -4.78
C THR A 620 15.89 -24.79 -3.57
N ILE A 621 15.82 -24.15 -2.40
CA ILE A 621 16.32 -24.68 -1.13
C ILE A 621 15.17 -25.44 -0.45
N THR A 622 15.40 -26.69 -0.03
CA THR A 622 14.41 -27.54 0.64
C THR A 622 14.31 -27.19 2.13
N ILE A 623 13.18 -27.50 2.78
CA ILE A 623 13.03 -27.32 4.25
C ILE A 623 14.14 -28.07 5.03
N LYS A 624 14.58 -29.25 4.56
CA LYS A 624 15.73 -29.97 5.12
C LYS A 624 17.06 -29.20 4.99
N ASP A 625 17.23 -28.49 3.89
CA ASP A 625 18.44 -27.70 3.63
C ASP A 625 18.46 -26.41 4.48
N MET A 626 17.28 -25.86 4.83
CA MET A 626 17.17 -24.67 5.68
C MET A 626 17.53 -24.94 7.15
N LEU A 627 17.25 -26.14 7.67
CA LEU A 627 17.61 -26.52 9.05
C LEU A 627 19.11 -26.75 9.25
N VAL A 628 19.87 -27.00 8.18
CA VAL A 628 21.31 -27.32 8.22
C VAL A 628 22.20 -26.09 7.96
N ASN A 629 21.67 -25.01 7.37
CA ASN A 629 22.47 -23.82 7.01
C ASN A 629 22.66 -22.80 8.14
N ASN A 630 22.22 -23.10 9.38
CA ASN A 630 22.72 -22.42 10.56
C ASN A 630 24.07 -23.06 10.96
N TYR A 631 25.14 -22.25 10.97
CA TYR A 631 26.56 -22.64 11.12
C TYR A 631 27.19 -23.43 9.96
N ASN A 632 27.91 -22.72 9.08
CA ASN A 632 29.28 -23.12 8.72
C ASN A 632 30.12 -21.95 8.17
N PRO A 633 31.24 -21.56 8.80
CA PRO A 633 32.22 -20.65 8.20
C PRO A 633 33.19 -21.40 7.25
N ASN A 634 33.75 -20.67 6.29
CA ASN A 634 34.75 -21.12 5.29
C ASN A 634 34.25 -22.06 4.18
N ARG A 635 34.26 -21.54 2.93
CA ARG A 635 34.87 -22.21 1.78
C ARG A 635 35.18 -21.20 0.67
N ASN A 636 36.45 -21.12 0.29
CA ASN A 636 36.90 -20.45 -0.94
C ASN A 636 36.90 -21.47 -2.08
N GLU A 637 36.36 -21.13 -3.24
CA GLU A 637 36.64 -21.84 -4.50
C GLU A 637 36.27 -20.94 -5.70
N GLN A 638 37.10 -20.94 -6.76
CA GLN A 638 36.89 -20.16 -7.98
C GLN A 638 36.30 -21.04 -9.10
N PRO A 639 35.41 -20.51 -9.97
CA PRO A 639 34.98 -21.21 -11.17
C PRO A 639 35.67 -20.68 -12.45
N ASP A 640 36.09 -21.60 -13.32
CA ASP A 640 36.68 -21.31 -14.64
C ASP A 640 35.69 -20.75 -15.68
N SER A 641 36.23 -20.17 -16.75
CA SER A 641 35.47 -19.61 -17.89
C SER A 641 35.58 -20.45 -19.17
N PRO A 642 34.47 -20.66 -19.91
CA PRO A 642 34.49 -21.07 -21.31
C PRO A 642 33.99 -19.99 -22.29
N GLN A 643 34.30 -20.17 -23.58
CA GLN A 643 34.28 -19.13 -24.62
C GLN A 643 32.92 -18.89 -25.31
N VAL A 644 32.83 -17.78 -26.05
CA VAL A 644 31.68 -17.38 -26.90
C VAL A 644 31.91 -17.79 -28.36
N SER A 645 30.87 -18.28 -29.04
CA SER A 645 30.81 -18.43 -30.50
C SER A 645 29.50 -17.87 -31.05
N SER A 646 29.54 -17.18 -32.19
CA SER A 646 28.47 -16.29 -32.66
C SER A 646 27.70 -16.78 -33.90
N SER A 647 26.39 -16.53 -33.93
CA SER A 647 25.62 -16.34 -35.18
C SER A 647 24.28 -15.63 -34.93
N CYS A 648 24.01 -14.59 -35.72
CA CYS A 648 22.69 -13.94 -35.91
C CYS A 648 21.63 -14.92 -36.46
N SER A 649 20.32 -14.64 -36.43
CA SER A 649 19.52 -13.53 -35.86
C SER A 649 18.03 -13.92 -35.88
N ASP A 650 17.20 -13.29 -35.04
CA ASP A 650 15.87 -12.76 -35.42
C ASP A 650 15.32 -11.86 -34.31
N GLU A 651 14.49 -10.87 -34.67
CA GLU A 651 14.06 -9.79 -33.78
C GLU A 651 12.74 -10.10 -33.04
N LEU A 652 12.71 -9.98 -31.71
CA LEU A 652 11.53 -9.61 -30.88
C LEU A 652 11.83 -9.68 -29.35
N SER A 653 12.76 -8.85 -28.83
CA SER A 653 12.97 -8.72 -27.37
C SER A 653 13.70 -7.43 -26.95
N LEU A 654 13.03 -6.28 -27.01
CA LEU A 654 13.57 -4.98 -26.54
C LEU A 654 12.77 -4.35 -25.38
N MET A 655 12.47 -5.16 -24.35
CA MET A 655 12.16 -4.67 -23.00
C MET A 655 12.65 -5.67 -21.94
N SER A 656 13.97 -5.71 -21.72
CA SER A 656 14.56 -6.47 -20.59
C SER A 656 15.95 -5.93 -20.20
N MET A 657 16.16 -5.79 -18.89
CA MET A 657 17.45 -5.60 -18.22
C MET A 657 18.27 -4.32 -18.54
N GLY A 658 17.86 -3.20 -17.95
CA GLY A 658 18.77 -2.07 -17.73
C GLY A 658 19.72 -2.33 -16.56
N TYR A 659 20.89 -2.93 -16.82
CA TYR A 659 22.00 -2.95 -15.86
C TYR A 659 22.81 -1.65 -15.98
N SER A 660 23.18 -1.03 -14.85
CA SER A 660 23.91 0.23 -14.85
C SER A 660 25.42 0.05 -15.01
N GLU A 661 26.06 0.99 -15.72
CA GLU A 661 27.51 0.98 -16.00
C GLU A 661 28.40 1.08 -14.74
N ALA A 662 27.81 1.39 -13.57
CA ALA A 662 28.51 1.45 -12.29
C ALA A 662 29.27 0.14 -11.94
N MET A 663 28.79 -1.03 -12.39
CA MET A 663 29.47 -2.32 -12.21
C MET A 663 30.74 -2.47 -13.09
N LEU A 664 30.86 -1.75 -14.20
CA LEU A 664 32.03 -1.79 -15.08
C LEU A 664 33.16 -0.86 -14.61
N SER A 665 32.87 0.09 -13.71
CA SER A 665 33.87 0.97 -13.10
C SER A 665 34.69 0.26 -12.02
N LEU A 666 34.08 -0.65 -11.26
CA LEU A 666 34.71 -1.34 -10.11
C LEU A 666 35.67 -2.49 -10.47
N LEU A 667 35.85 -2.80 -11.76
CA LEU A 667 36.70 -3.90 -12.23
C LEU A 667 37.94 -3.44 -13.01
N LYS A 668 38.37 -2.18 -12.86
CA LYS A 668 39.55 -1.61 -13.56
C LYS A 668 40.48 -0.79 -12.66
N THR A 669 40.90 -1.35 -11.52
CA THR A 669 41.89 -0.70 -10.64
C THR A 669 42.76 -1.68 -9.84
N PHE A 670 43.48 -2.58 -10.51
CA PHE A 670 44.71 -3.18 -9.96
C PHE A 670 45.61 -3.73 -11.08
N ASP A 671 46.62 -2.95 -11.49
CA ASP A 671 48.00 -3.45 -11.58
C ASP A 671 49.00 -2.26 -11.63
N PRO A 672 50.03 -2.19 -10.78
CA PRO A 672 51.04 -1.13 -10.80
C PRO A 672 52.41 -1.62 -11.28
N LEU A 673 53.05 -0.98 -12.29
CA LEU A 673 54.50 -1.08 -12.51
C LEU A 673 55.10 0.06 -13.37
N PHE A 674 56.22 0.63 -12.89
CA PHE A 674 57.33 1.29 -13.60
C PHE A 674 57.17 2.52 -14.55
N GLN A 675 57.58 3.68 -14.02
CA GLN A 675 58.68 4.56 -14.48
C GLN A 675 58.77 5.16 -15.91
N ARG A 676 59.10 6.48 -15.91
CA ARG A 676 60.15 7.25 -16.64
C ARG A 676 59.79 8.19 -17.82
N SER A 677 60.49 9.35 -17.79
CA SER A 677 60.69 10.41 -18.83
C SER A 677 59.46 11.17 -19.34
N MET A 678 59.36 12.52 -19.36
CA MET A 678 60.24 13.65 -19.76
C MET A 678 60.11 14.09 -21.23
N SER A 679 59.97 15.42 -21.43
CA SER A 679 60.04 16.17 -22.71
C SER A 679 58.84 15.98 -23.68
N THR A 680 58.43 16.91 -24.57
CA THR A 680 58.90 18.26 -24.97
C THR A 680 57.72 19.24 -25.24
N LEU A 681 58.00 20.56 -25.28
CA LEU A 681 57.16 21.61 -25.93
C LEU A 681 57.28 21.54 -27.48
N PRO A 682 56.29 22.05 -28.26
CA PRO A 682 56.23 23.46 -28.74
C PRO A 682 54.80 24.08 -28.60
N THR A 683 54.51 25.38 -28.46
CA THR A 683 54.66 26.59 -29.33
C THR A 683 54.06 26.45 -30.75
N THR A 684 53.32 27.41 -31.33
CA THR A 684 53.01 28.83 -31.03
C THR A 684 51.50 29.01 -30.66
N SER A 685 50.67 30.04 -30.95
CA SER A 685 50.71 31.29 -31.76
C SER A 685 49.80 32.41 -31.21
N GLU A 686 49.76 33.55 -31.91
CA GLU A 686 48.91 34.73 -31.70
C GLU A 686 47.48 34.56 -32.30
N GLY A 687 46.47 35.40 -32.02
CA GLY A 687 46.44 36.60 -31.15
C GLY A 687 45.12 37.40 -31.17
N ASP A 688 45.24 38.72 -30.97
CA ASP A 688 44.20 39.78 -30.85
C ASP A 688 43.34 39.84 -29.56
N ALA A 689 42.95 41.08 -29.19
CA ALA A 689 42.53 41.45 -27.83
C ALA A 689 41.68 42.75 -27.77
N LYS A 690 41.04 43.02 -26.61
CA LYS A 690 40.57 44.32 -26.02
C LYS A 690 39.35 44.11 -25.09
N GLU A 691 39.08 44.88 -24.03
CA GLU A 691 39.92 45.71 -23.12
C GLU A 691 39.10 46.11 -21.86
N GLY A 692 39.75 46.36 -20.71
CA GLY A 692 39.13 46.80 -19.43
C GLY A 692 38.47 45.68 -18.60
N GLY A 693 38.44 45.70 -17.26
CA GLY A 693 38.81 46.71 -16.26
C GLY A 693 37.64 46.92 -15.28
N GLU A 694 37.76 46.92 -13.94
CA GLU A 694 38.93 46.97 -13.03
C GLU A 694 38.86 45.89 -11.91
N VAL A 695 39.93 45.78 -11.11
CA VAL A 695 40.04 44.89 -9.93
C VAL A 695 39.96 45.70 -8.63
N ARG A 696 39.36 45.13 -7.57
CA ARG A 696 39.63 45.53 -6.17
C ARG A 696 39.73 44.32 -5.25
N ASP A 697 40.91 44.13 -4.66
CA ASP A 697 41.14 43.20 -3.55
C ASP A 697 40.45 43.68 -2.26
N CYS A 698 40.06 42.72 -1.41
CA CYS A 698 39.95 42.92 0.03
C CYS A 698 40.28 41.61 0.77
N GLN A 699 40.96 41.74 1.91
CA GLN A 699 41.66 40.64 2.58
C GLN A 699 40.79 39.93 3.63
N MET A 700 41.12 38.66 3.93
CA MET A 700 40.53 37.94 5.06
C MET A 700 41.21 38.30 6.40
N PRO A 701 40.46 38.62 7.47
CA PRO A 701 40.99 38.70 8.81
C PRO A 701 40.94 37.34 9.54
N LYS A 702 42.05 36.95 10.18
CA LYS A 702 42.07 35.92 11.24
C LYS A 702 41.65 36.57 12.56
N ILE A 703 40.83 35.89 13.38
CA ILE A 703 40.56 36.27 14.77
C ILE A 703 40.68 35.03 15.67
N GLN A 704 41.35 35.18 16.81
CA GLN A 704 41.53 34.15 17.85
C GLN A 704 40.45 34.28 18.95
N PRO A 705 40.15 33.21 19.71
CA PRO A 705 39.15 33.27 20.78
C PRO A 705 39.63 34.08 21.99
N VAL A 706 38.69 34.76 22.66
CA VAL A 706 38.90 35.43 23.95
C VAL A 706 37.92 34.86 24.97
N SER A 707 38.36 34.71 26.22
CA SER A 707 37.64 34.01 27.29
C SER A 707 37.16 34.95 28.40
N GLY A 708 36.08 34.55 29.10
CA GLY A 708 35.86 34.93 30.49
C GLY A 708 34.46 35.44 30.88
N CYS A 709 33.81 34.68 31.79
CA CYS A 709 33.06 35.15 32.98
C CYS A 709 31.85 36.12 32.82
N ARG A 710 30.75 36.01 33.59
CA ARG A 710 30.41 35.18 34.77
C ARG A 710 28.95 34.69 34.69
N LEU A 711 28.65 33.62 35.42
CA LEU A 711 27.29 33.31 35.90
C LEU A 711 27.19 33.63 37.40
N LEU A 712 25.99 33.92 37.88
CA LEU A 712 25.68 34.16 39.30
C LEU A 712 25.02 32.93 39.92
N SER A 713 25.28 32.72 41.21
CA SER A 713 24.74 31.62 42.03
C SER A 713 23.65 32.12 43.00
N PRO A 714 22.68 31.27 43.38
CA PRO A 714 21.97 31.35 44.65
C PRO A 714 22.67 30.49 45.73
N ASP A 715 22.41 30.81 47.00
CA ASP A 715 23.14 30.27 48.16
C ASP A 715 22.68 28.88 48.67
N ARG A 716 23.52 28.29 49.52
CA ARG A 716 23.28 27.04 50.27
C ARG A 716 22.81 27.34 51.71
N THR A 717 22.17 26.37 52.36
CA THR A 717 22.60 25.71 53.63
C THR A 717 21.46 24.87 54.26
N SER A 718 21.69 23.92 55.19
CA SER A 718 22.54 22.70 55.13
C SER A 718 22.52 21.93 56.47
N THR A 719 22.33 20.60 56.45
CA THR A 719 22.75 19.55 57.43
C THR A 719 22.11 18.21 56.97
N SER A 720 22.66 16.99 57.10
CA SER A 720 23.92 16.43 57.65
C SER A 720 23.95 14.90 57.38
N SER A 721 25.06 14.13 57.30
CA SER A 721 26.50 14.42 57.21
C SER A 721 27.33 13.12 57.02
N GLY A 722 28.25 13.07 56.04
CA GLY A 722 29.30 12.03 55.92
C GLY A 722 28.92 10.75 55.14
N GLN A 723 29.83 10.00 54.49
CA GLN A 723 31.29 10.13 54.24
C GLN A 723 31.56 9.56 52.80
N LEU A 724 32.36 10.17 51.90
CA LEU A 724 33.84 10.12 51.75
C LEU A 724 34.35 8.66 51.46
N ILE A 725 35.17 8.31 50.45
CA ILE A 725 36.24 8.97 49.63
C ILE A 725 36.29 8.29 48.21
N SER A 726 36.32 8.98 47.05
CA SER A 726 37.46 9.34 46.13
C SER A 726 38.42 8.19 45.71
N PHE A 727 39.04 8.12 44.52
CA PHE A 727 39.21 9.04 43.36
C PHE A 727 39.13 8.22 42.01
N GLN A 728 39.70 8.48 40.82
CA GLN A 728 40.69 9.45 40.28
C GLN A 728 40.34 9.91 38.82
N SER A 729 41.22 9.80 37.79
CA SER A 729 41.01 10.47 36.47
C SER A 729 41.77 9.93 35.24
N GLN A 730 41.08 9.97 34.09
CA GLN A 730 41.54 10.23 32.70
C GLN A 730 42.49 9.28 31.91
N SER A 731 42.23 9.30 30.58
CA SER A 731 43.13 9.09 29.43
C SER A 731 43.74 7.70 29.14
N ASP A 732 43.29 7.14 28.02
CA ASP A 732 44.09 6.86 26.80
C ASP A 732 44.39 5.41 26.35
N PHE A 733 44.20 5.24 25.02
CA PHE A 733 44.54 4.15 24.10
C PHE A 733 43.77 2.81 24.08
N ASN A 734 43.69 2.29 22.84
CA ASN A 734 42.94 1.13 22.38
C ASN A 734 43.42 -0.20 22.99
N GLN A 735 42.52 -1.19 23.13
CA GLN A 735 42.68 -2.48 22.42
C GLN A 735 41.37 -3.30 22.35
N GLU A 736 41.47 -4.50 21.77
CA GLU A 736 40.37 -5.35 21.27
C GLU A 736 39.41 -5.95 22.32
N VAL A 737 38.34 -6.59 21.81
CA VAL A 737 37.31 -7.29 22.58
C VAL A 737 37.70 -8.76 22.75
N GLU A 738 37.92 -9.20 23.99
CA GLU A 738 37.92 -10.60 24.38
C GLU A 738 36.66 -10.94 25.20
N ILE A 739 35.99 -12.03 24.83
CA ILE A 739 34.91 -12.67 25.59
C ILE A 739 35.16 -14.18 25.48
N ASP A 740 35.39 -14.87 26.60
CA ASP A 740 35.77 -16.30 26.61
C ASP A 740 35.05 -17.12 27.69
N GLU A 741 35.32 -18.42 27.71
CA GLU A 741 35.21 -19.36 28.85
C GLU A 741 33.83 -19.62 29.48
N SER A 742 32.74 -19.51 28.69
CA SER A 742 31.45 -20.13 29.06
C SER A 742 30.90 -21.16 28.08
N LEU A 743 31.31 -21.13 26.80
CA LEU A 743 30.81 -22.05 25.76
C LEU A 743 31.70 -23.28 25.50
N ARG A 744 32.97 -23.24 25.92
CA ARG A 744 33.98 -24.26 25.56
C ARG A 744 33.76 -25.60 26.26
N ILE A 745 33.31 -25.58 27.51
CA ILE A 745 33.19 -26.76 28.39
C ILE A 745 32.01 -27.69 27.98
N GLN A 746 31.04 -27.21 27.19
CA GLN A 746 29.92 -28.05 26.72
C GLN A 746 30.21 -28.79 25.40
N PHE A 747 31.28 -28.46 24.67
CA PHE A 747 31.57 -29.07 23.36
C PHE A 747 32.55 -30.25 23.40
N GLU A 748 33.41 -30.34 24.43
CA GLU A 748 34.44 -31.40 24.52
C GLU A 748 33.89 -32.76 25.00
N SER A 749 32.62 -32.84 25.42
CA SER A 749 31.99 -34.07 25.93
C SER A 749 31.24 -34.92 24.89
N MET A 750 31.31 -34.58 23.60
CA MET A 750 30.62 -35.30 22.51
C MET A 750 31.51 -35.81 21.37
N VAL A 751 32.83 -35.62 21.41
CA VAL A 751 33.76 -36.04 20.32
C VAL A 751 34.74 -37.10 20.81
N LEU A 752 34.23 -38.20 21.36
CA LEU A 752 34.95 -39.45 21.59
C LEU A 752 34.01 -40.65 21.46
N LEU A 753 33.94 -41.24 20.25
CA LEU A 753 33.69 -42.67 19.93
C LEU A 753 33.18 -42.82 18.48
N GLU A 754 34.09 -42.95 17.51
CA GLU A 754 33.93 -43.80 16.31
C GLU A 754 35.27 -43.85 15.53
N ASP A 755 35.84 -45.05 15.41
CA ASP A 755 36.68 -45.56 14.30
C ASP A 755 37.47 -46.81 14.75
N PHE A 756 37.26 -47.94 14.06
CA PHE A 756 38.27 -48.98 13.81
C PHE A 756 37.71 -50.02 12.79
N ASP A 757 38.51 -50.39 11.79
CA ASP A 757 38.20 -51.33 10.71
C ASP A 757 38.19 -52.81 11.16
N ASP A 758 37.49 -53.69 10.41
CA ASP A 758 38.15 -54.75 9.60
C ASP A 758 37.19 -55.55 8.68
N SER A 759 37.73 -56.35 7.75
CA SER A 759 36.99 -57.20 6.78
C SER A 759 37.88 -58.35 6.24
N PRO A 760 37.48 -59.23 5.28
CA PRO A 760 36.17 -59.83 4.93
C PRO A 760 36.23 -61.39 4.90
N ASN A 761 35.13 -62.13 4.56
CA ASN A 761 35.22 -63.34 3.69
C ASN A 761 33.90 -64.02 3.21
N GLU A 762 34.02 -64.63 2.03
CA GLU A 762 33.39 -65.83 1.40
C GLU A 762 31.91 -66.29 1.61
N ALA A 763 31.15 -66.20 0.51
CA ALA A 763 30.43 -67.28 -0.23
C ALA A 763 29.52 -68.35 0.45
N ALA A 764 28.28 -68.45 -0.05
CA ALA A 764 27.51 -69.70 -0.16
C ALA A 764 26.41 -69.66 -1.25
N SER A 765 25.91 -70.83 -1.64
CA SER A 765 24.83 -71.11 -2.62
C SER A 765 23.41 -70.86 -2.02
N SER A 766 22.26 -71.05 -2.71
CA SER A 766 21.95 -71.80 -3.94
C SER A 766 20.73 -71.25 -4.71
N SER A 767 20.52 -71.78 -5.91
CA SER A 767 19.26 -71.66 -6.69
C SER A 767 18.11 -72.45 -6.07
N ASP A 768 16.87 -72.10 -6.42
CA ASP A 768 15.90 -73.12 -6.85
C ASP A 768 14.92 -72.62 -7.93
N ARG A 769 14.09 -73.50 -8.48
CA ARG A 769 13.41 -73.34 -9.79
C ARG A 769 11.98 -73.95 -9.80
N ILE A 770 11.31 -73.83 -10.95
CA ILE A 770 10.24 -74.73 -11.45
C ILE A 770 8.77 -74.52 -10.98
N ASP A 771 8.03 -73.85 -11.89
CA ASP A 771 6.81 -74.31 -12.59
C ASP A 771 5.34 -74.10 -12.09
N ASP A 772 4.53 -73.93 -13.16
CA ASP A 772 3.09 -74.19 -13.38
C ASP A 772 1.94 -73.37 -12.73
N GLY A 773 0.94 -73.07 -13.58
CA GLY A 773 -0.28 -72.33 -13.23
C GLY A 773 -1.00 -71.66 -14.40
N SER A 774 -1.38 -72.39 -15.45
CA SER A 774 -1.98 -71.81 -16.67
C SER A 774 -3.52 -71.71 -16.66
N SER A 775 -4.08 -70.71 -17.36
CA SER A 775 -5.09 -70.84 -18.45
C SER A 775 -6.22 -69.77 -18.49
N SER A 776 -6.48 -69.23 -19.69
CA SER A 776 -7.73 -68.59 -20.19
C SER A 776 -8.29 -67.32 -19.51
N GLY A 777 -8.99 -66.40 -20.22
CA GLY A 777 -9.21 -66.30 -21.67
C GLY A 777 -10.27 -65.24 -22.08
N PHE A 778 -10.34 -64.94 -23.39
CA PHE A 778 -11.41 -64.24 -24.13
C PHE A 778 -11.70 -62.73 -23.91
N HIS A 779 -11.21 -61.94 -24.87
CA HIS A 779 -11.97 -60.87 -25.55
C HIS A 779 -12.92 -61.49 -26.60
N PRO A 780 -14.03 -60.83 -27.01
CA PRO A 780 -13.96 -59.88 -28.14
C PRO A 780 -14.94 -58.67 -28.07
N ALA A 781 -15.08 -57.98 -29.22
CA ALA A 781 -15.83 -56.76 -29.52
C ALA A 781 -17.40 -56.94 -29.51
N SER A 782 -18.28 -55.98 -29.87
CA SER A 782 -18.18 -54.87 -30.84
C SER A 782 -19.37 -53.89 -30.84
N GLN A 783 -19.17 -52.68 -31.44
CA GLN A 783 -20.18 -51.77 -32.05
C GLN A 783 -21.26 -51.19 -31.11
N GLN A 784 -21.62 -49.89 -31.16
CA GLN A 784 -21.77 -49.00 -32.32
C GLN A 784 -20.96 -47.69 -32.24
#